data_AF-A0A2V9U3X9-F1
#
_entry.id   AF-A0A2V9U3X9-F1
#
_cell.length_a   1.000
_cell.length_b   1.000
_cell.length_c   1.000
_cell.angle_alpha   90.00
_cell.angle_beta   90.00
_cell.angle_gamma   90.00
#
_symmetry.space_group_name_H-M   'P 1'
#
loop_
_entity.id
_entity.type
_entity.pdbx_description
1 polymer ?
#
loop_
_entity_poly.entity_id
_entity_poly.type
_entity_poly.pdbx_seq_one_letter_code
_entity_poly.pdbx_strand_id
1 'polypeptide(L)'
;MGRKPQRRSKGFTLVAALLLLLLLSGVAVGLMYMVNGESRMGGSDMNYNIAYYAAESGMEKLTADLASLYESAQTPTTNSVTNLSNFPPTTLGSMNFTETVTWTPSNPADPTSPPVTSWNTISSGANQGLKALIIPYTLNVNATQPGSNVSANITRNVEVALIPVFQFGIFAEGDIDYFAGPAFTFKGRVHTNGNLYLASGSTLALFDKATAFGNIVTDRLENGHLTSSGYTGTIYIPNASGGCDVTQPATHCLASSSKDPASWSGGIPTGAGSQTGGWIGTSTSTYNYFVSNSVTGVRKLTLPFVGTGVSPIQIIRKPIAGEAAGTTLNASRLYTKAQIRVLLADTQADLHPERGPIPDGQDVDLLTQQTGTFPIGGGFNVGGTIYPFAQADTTQDGNWLRNVHDPAGTKQWSLFGDLNAVNGTLHHTWLRVEYKDAAGNWNGATTQWLGLGFARDFEPSKTAGGNPVHPNAILILQELADRNGDGTHNGTDGMLTAASEQVAFNYYPINFYDDREGHPRDTNLATAANCNVNGIMNAVEIDVGNLRRWLGHAIGAAPVIAGTGNQVDFVQQNGYVLYFSDRRGMVPSPNTNPQVTTGEYGFEDVVNSGSSAGVPDGGLENPVPGSPEDVNGNNILDTWGANDVGDGFGIDLSPANPRNPYQPVNCTTIGRANRVTGARHVLKLVDGTLGNLPTRLDNPTPPGGFTVASENPVYVQGDYNASTGAGFGDPHAAAAIIADTVTVLSNNWSDSTSLKNPNNLGGRAGNSSWYRMAVAAGKTLAFPQPSWGGQDMGTDGGMHNFLRYLESWGGTLNYEGSLVSLYSSQYATGVFKCCTTVYSPPTRAYQFDQLFLQPQNLPPGTPMFQDVDNLSYHQNFTPQ
;
A
#
# COMPACT_ATOMS: atom_id res chain seq x y z
N MET A 1 103.52 81.33 -23.49
CA MET A 1 103.11 80.36 -22.46
C MET A 1 101.76 80.76 -21.92
N GLY A 2 100.80 79.83 -21.92
CA GLY A 2 99.37 80.12 -21.85
C GLY A 2 98.80 80.35 -20.45
N ARG A 3 97.63 80.99 -20.43
CA ARG A 3 96.64 80.91 -19.36
C ARG A 3 95.25 81.11 -19.96
N LYS A 4 94.50 80.02 -20.15
CA LYS A 4 93.04 80.06 -20.35
C LYS A 4 92.37 79.97 -18.98
N PRO A 5 91.37 80.80 -18.67
CA PRO A 5 90.64 80.71 -17.41
C PRO A 5 89.62 79.56 -17.46
N GLN A 6 89.61 78.72 -16.43
CA GLN A 6 88.56 77.74 -16.15
C GLN A 6 87.27 78.47 -15.74
N ARG A 7 86.15 78.20 -16.43
CA ARG A 7 84.81 78.50 -15.93
C ARG A 7 84.27 77.28 -15.19
N ARG A 8 84.04 77.45 -13.88
CA ARG A 8 83.31 76.52 -13.01
C ARG A 8 81.82 76.53 -13.37
N SER A 9 81.25 75.38 -13.74
CA SER A 9 79.81 75.13 -13.79
C SER A 9 79.32 74.64 -12.43
N LYS A 10 78.79 75.54 -11.60
CA LYS A 10 77.95 75.19 -10.44
C LYS A 10 76.50 75.51 -10.82
N GLY A 11 75.65 74.49 -10.98
CA GLY A 11 74.20 74.69 -11.10
C GLY A 11 73.41 73.57 -11.79
N PHE A 12 73.99 72.81 -12.73
CA PHE A 12 73.25 71.79 -13.50
C PHE A 12 72.86 70.55 -12.68
N THR A 13 73.64 70.22 -11.64
CA THR A 13 73.38 69.10 -10.72
C THR A 13 72.10 69.28 -9.90
N LEU A 14 71.73 70.52 -9.53
CA LEU A 14 70.49 70.80 -8.80
C LEU A 14 69.26 70.56 -9.68
N VAL A 15 69.31 71.00 -10.94
CA VAL A 15 68.21 70.81 -11.91
C VAL A 15 68.06 69.33 -12.29
N ALA A 16 69.17 68.62 -12.52
CA ALA A 16 69.15 67.18 -12.78
C ALA A 16 68.63 66.39 -11.55
N ALA A 17 69.03 66.76 -10.32
CA ALA A 17 68.53 66.13 -9.11
C ALA A 17 67.03 66.41 -8.87
N LEU A 18 66.55 67.63 -9.16
CA LEU A 18 65.13 67.99 -9.07
C LEU A 18 64.28 67.27 -10.14
N LEU A 19 64.79 67.14 -11.37
CA LEU A 19 64.11 66.36 -12.41
C LEU A 19 64.09 64.86 -12.08
N LEU A 20 65.17 64.32 -11.52
CA LEU A 20 65.23 62.92 -11.08
C LEU A 20 64.32 62.66 -9.87
N LEU A 21 64.24 63.60 -8.93
CA LEU A 21 63.28 63.57 -7.81
C LEU A 21 61.84 63.65 -8.31
N LEU A 22 61.53 64.52 -9.28
CA LEU A 22 60.19 64.60 -9.89
C LEU A 22 59.81 63.27 -10.55
N LEU A 23 60.75 62.65 -11.26
CA LEU A 23 60.56 61.38 -11.97
C LEU A 23 60.37 60.22 -10.99
N LEU A 24 61.21 60.14 -9.94
CA LEU A 24 61.08 59.16 -8.86
C LEU A 24 59.79 59.36 -8.04
N SER A 25 59.36 60.60 -7.83
CA SER A 25 58.09 60.92 -7.18
C SER A 25 56.89 60.50 -8.04
N GLY A 26 56.95 60.72 -9.37
CA GLY A 26 55.93 60.27 -10.31
C GLY A 26 55.80 58.73 -10.35
N VAL A 27 56.93 58.01 -10.32
CA VAL A 27 56.95 56.54 -10.23
C VAL A 27 56.41 56.06 -8.88
N ALA A 28 56.78 56.70 -7.76
CA ALA A 28 56.28 56.36 -6.44
C ALA A 28 54.76 56.57 -6.30
N VAL A 29 54.23 57.68 -6.84
CA VAL A 29 52.78 57.93 -6.88
C VAL A 29 52.08 56.89 -7.75
N GLY A 30 52.64 56.56 -8.93
CA GLY A 30 52.09 55.50 -9.80
C GLY A 30 52.03 54.12 -9.12
N LEU A 31 53.10 53.71 -8.43
CA LEU A 31 53.14 52.48 -7.64
C LEU A 31 52.15 52.50 -6.47
N MET A 32 51.99 53.63 -5.78
CA MET A 32 51.05 53.74 -4.67
C MET A 32 49.59 53.65 -5.16
N TYR A 33 49.27 54.21 -6.33
CA TYR A 33 47.97 54.03 -6.97
C TYR A 33 47.74 52.57 -7.41
N MET A 34 48.76 51.90 -7.94
CA MET A 34 48.68 50.49 -8.33
C MET A 34 48.46 49.58 -7.12
N VAL A 35 49.22 49.74 -6.04
CA VAL A 35 49.09 48.95 -4.80
C VAL A 35 47.76 49.22 -4.09
N ASN A 36 47.29 50.48 -4.06
CA ASN A 36 45.96 50.80 -3.54
C ASN A 36 44.84 50.25 -4.44
N GLY A 37 45.07 50.18 -5.76
CA GLY A 37 44.18 49.52 -6.71
C GLY A 37 44.10 48.00 -6.47
N GLU A 38 45.25 47.33 -6.39
CA GLU A 38 45.35 45.88 -6.16
C GLU A 38 44.80 45.46 -4.79
N SER A 39 45.08 46.22 -3.72
CA SER A 39 44.51 45.95 -2.39
C SER A 39 43.00 46.16 -2.33
N ARG A 40 42.45 47.17 -3.02
CA ARG A 40 41.00 47.37 -3.14
C ARG A 40 40.35 46.29 -4.00
N MET A 41 40.98 45.90 -5.10
CA MET A 41 40.51 44.83 -5.97
C MET A 41 40.54 43.48 -5.24
N GLY A 42 41.62 43.15 -4.54
CA GLY A 42 41.74 41.93 -3.76
C GLY A 42 40.75 41.88 -2.59
N GLY A 43 40.52 43.02 -1.92
CA GLY A 43 39.47 43.13 -0.89
C GLY A 43 38.06 42.97 -1.46
N SER A 44 37.78 43.56 -2.63
CA SER A 44 36.49 43.40 -3.32
C SER A 44 36.25 41.97 -3.79
N ASP A 45 37.27 41.30 -4.31
CA ASP A 45 37.22 39.91 -4.77
C ASP A 45 37.00 38.94 -3.59
N MET A 46 37.72 39.16 -2.48
CA MET A 46 37.49 38.40 -1.24
C MET A 46 36.06 38.58 -0.71
N ASN A 47 35.57 39.82 -0.64
CA ASN A 47 34.21 40.12 -0.20
C ASN A 47 33.16 39.49 -1.13
N TYR A 48 33.42 39.47 -2.43
CA TYR A 48 32.54 38.84 -3.41
C TYR A 48 32.51 37.32 -3.28
N ASN A 49 33.67 36.67 -3.10
CA ASN A 49 33.74 35.23 -2.83
C ASN A 49 32.96 34.85 -1.56
N ILE A 50 33.04 35.67 -0.50
CA ILE A 50 32.23 35.48 0.72
C ILE A 50 30.73 35.60 0.40
N ALA A 51 30.31 36.63 -0.35
CA ALA A 51 28.92 36.79 -0.73
C ALA A 51 28.41 35.63 -1.60
N TYR A 52 29.25 35.11 -2.50
CA TYR A 52 28.94 33.94 -3.34
C TYR A 52 28.70 32.68 -2.51
N TYR A 53 29.65 32.30 -1.64
CA TYR A 53 29.47 31.12 -0.77
C TYR A 53 28.33 31.28 0.23
N ALA A 54 28.05 32.52 0.68
CA ALA A 54 26.86 32.81 1.47
C ALA A 54 25.59 32.56 0.65
N ALA A 55 25.50 33.08 -0.58
CA ALA A 55 24.36 32.83 -1.45
C ALA A 55 24.18 31.32 -1.74
N GLU A 56 25.26 30.56 -1.92
CA GLU A 56 25.21 29.10 -2.08
C GLU A 56 24.61 28.42 -0.86
N SER A 57 25.05 28.80 0.34
CA SER A 57 24.51 28.24 1.58
C SER A 57 23.01 28.54 1.75
N GLY A 58 22.57 29.75 1.39
CA GLY A 58 21.16 30.11 1.41
C GLY A 58 20.37 29.30 0.39
N MET A 59 20.94 29.08 -0.80
CA MET A 59 20.30 28.27 -1.83
C MET A 59 20.14 26.81 -1.42
N GLU A 60 21.17 26.20 -0.83
CA GLU A 60 21.06 24.83 -0.32
C GLU A 60 20.07 24.72 0.84
N LYS A 61 20.04 25.72 1.75
CA LYS A 61 19.07 25.73 2.83
C LYS A 61 17.64 25.88 2.31
N LEU A 62 17.39 26.81 1.41
CA LEU A 62 16.06 27.04 0.83
C LEU A 62 15.58 25.81 0.03
N THR A 63 16.48 25.12 -0.68
CA THR A 63 16.15 23.87 -1.37
C THR A 63 15.79 22.76 -0.37
N ALA A 64 16.57 22.62 0.73
CA ALA A 64 16.29 21.65 1.79
C ALA A 64 14.99 21.96 2.55
N ASP A 65 14.69 23.23 2.81
CA ASP A 65 13.45 23.64 3.46
C ASP A 65 12.24 23.38 2.55
N LEU A 66 12.38 23.57 1.23
CA LEU A 66 11.35 23.18 0.26
C LEU A 66 11.11 21.67 0.27
N ALA A 67 12.17 20.87 0.25
CA ALA A 67 12.05 19.41 0.36
C ALA A 67 11.35 19.00 1.67
N SER A 68 11.78 19.57 2.81
CA SER A 68 11.17 19.31 4.11
C SER A 68 9.70 19.76 4.19
N LEU A 69 9.35 20.87 3.53
CA LEU A 69 7.95 21.30 3.44
C LEU A 69 7.11 20.26 2.70
N TYR A 70 7.59 19.75 1.57
CA TYR A 70 6.87 18.73 0.82
C TYR A 70 6.82 17.39 1.56
N GLU A 71 7.87 16.99 2.26
CA GLU A 71 7.85 15.85 3.19
C GLU A 71 6.79 16.03 4.29
N SER A 72 6.61 17.26 4.81
CA SER A 72 5.65 17.55 5.88
C SER A 72 4.24 17.92 5.38
N ALA A 73 4.00 18.04 4.07
CA ALA A 73 2.71 18.41 3.48
C ALA A 73 2.54 17.88 2.04
N GLN A 74 1.51 17.06 1.78
CA GLN A 74 1.23 16.55 0.42
C GLN A 74 0.87 17.65 -0.58
N THR A 75 0.14 18.66 -0.13
CA THR A 75 -0.26 19.84 -0.93
C THR A 75 -0.01 21.10 -0.10
N PRO A 76 1.24 21.58 -0.02
CA PRO A 76 1.56 22.80 0.70
C PRO A 76 0.74 23.98 0.17
N THR A 77 0.24 24.83 1.07
CA THR A 77 -0.42 26.07 0.64
C THR A 77 0.62 27.02 0.04
N THR A 78 0.19 27.90 -0.87
CA THR A 78 1.09 28.91 -1.45
C THR A 78 1.71 29.82 -0.39
N ASN A 79 1.01 30.07 0.72
CA ASN A 79 1.55 30.77 1.89
C ASN A 79 2.65 29.97 2.60
N SER A 80 2.51 28.65 2.73
CA SER A 80 3.54 27.81 3.33
C SER A 80 4.83 27.83 2.50
N VAL A 81 4.69 27.82 1.17
CA VAL A 81 5.82 27.89 0.22
C VAL A 81 6.51 29.26 0.28
N THR A 82 5.76 30.36 0.29
CA THR A 82 6.36 31.70 0.38
C THR A 82 6.98 31.98 1.74
N ASN A 83 6.49 31.36 2.82
CA ASN A 83 7.07 31.52 4.15
C ASN A 83 8.46 30.90 4.31
N LEU A 84 8.91 30.03 3.39
CA LEU A 84 10.25 29.44 3.44
C LEU A 84 11.35 30.51 3.41
N SER A 85 11.13 31.62 2.70
CA SER A 85 12.09 32.73 2.63
C SER A 85 12.26 33.52 3.93
N ASN A 86 11.41 33.28 4.94
CA ASN A 86 11.55 33.91 6.27
C ASN A 86 12.60 33.24 7.15
N PHE A 87 13.16 32.11 6.70
CA PHE A 87 14.15 31.37 7.42
C PHE A 87 15.44 31.33 6.59
N PRO A 88 16.25 32.39 6.49
CA PRO A 88 17.58 32.28 5.88
C PRO A 88 18.61 31.68 6.84
N PRO A 89 19.80 31.26 6.37
CA PRO A 89 20.89 30.80 7.24
C PRO A 89 21.30 31.86 8.29
N THR A 90 21.50 31.45 9.55
CA THR A 90 21.82 32.36 10.67
C THR A 90 23.28 32.33 11.11
N THR A 91 24.10 31.42 10.58
CA THR A 91 25.45 31.09 11.10
C THR A 91 26.61 31.67 10.30
N LEU A 92 26.35 32.44 9.22
CA LEU A 92 27.37 32.92 8.29
C LEU A 92 27.67 34.41 8.44
N GLY A 93 28.32 34.78 9.55
CA GLY A 93 28.78 36.16 9.79
C GLY A 93 27.67 37.22 9.63
N SER A 94 28.05 38.50 9.59
CA SER A 94 27.12 39.57 9.27
C SER A 94 26.81 39.53 7.76
N MET A 95 25.94 38.64 7.28
CA MET A 95 25.42 38.64 5.91
C MET A 95 23.91 38.87 5.92
N ASN A 96 23.39 39.64 4.96
CA ASN A 96 21.96 39.82 4.77
C ASN A 96 21.48 38.93 3.63
N PHE A 97 20.43 38.17 3.87
CA PHE A 97 19.81 37.30 2.87
C PHE A 97 18.47 37.87 2.42
N THR A 98 18.21 37.81 1.12
CA THR A 98 16.89 38.02 0.55
C THR A 98 16.58 36.82 -0.33
N GLU A 99 15.66 35.99 0.14
CA GLU A 99 15.26 34.75 -0.52
C GLU A 99 13.87 34.91 -1.10
N THR A 100 13.61 34.31 -2.26
CA THR A 100 12.29 34.29 -2.87
C THR A 100 12.06 32.96 -3.57
N VAL A 101 10.83 32.45 -3.45
CA VAL A 101 10.34 31.28 -4.17
C VAL A 101 9.23 31.75 -5.10
N THR A 102 9.36 31.46 -6.39
CA THR A 102 8.39 31.88 -7.41
C THR A 102 7.95 30.70 -8.26
N TRP A 103 6.76 30.79 -8.85
CA TRP A 103 6.17 29.78 -9.72
C TRP A 103 5.25 30.43 -10.76
N THR A 104 4.87 29.67 -11.78
CA THR A 104 3.83 30.08 -12.73
C THR A 104 2.46 29.74 -12.14
N PRO A 105 1.58 30.73 -11.85
CA PRO A 105 0.28 30.48 -11.23
C PRO A 105 -0.68 29.75 -12.18
N SER A 106 -1.43 28.80 -11.64
CA SER A 106 -2.46 28.02 -12.36
C SER A 106 -3.60 28.89 -12.89
N ASN A 107 -3.90 29.99 -12.20
CA ASN A 107 -4.74 31.06 -12.70
C ASN A 107 -3.88 32.32 -12.92
N PRO A 108 -3.62 32.73 -14.18
CA PRO A 108 -2.81 33.91 -14.47
C PRO A 108 -3.37 35.22 -13.88
N ALA A 109 -4.67 35.28 -13.56
CA ALA A 109 -5.31 36.45 -12.94
C ALA A 109 -5.15 36.50 -11.41
N ASP A 110 -4.68 35.42 -10.79
CA ASP A 110 -4.48 35.31 -9.34
C ASP A 110 -3.05 34.81 -9.04
N PRO A 111 -2.12 35.70 -8.67
CA PRO A 111 -0.73 35.34 -8.36
C PRO A 111 -0.59 34.49 -7.09
N THR A 112 -1.65 34.37 -6.28
CA THR A 112 -1.67 33.49 -5.09
C THR A 112 -2.16 32.09 -5.39
N SER A 113 -2.60 31.82 -6.62
CA SER A 113 -3.07 30.50 -7.04
C SER A 113 -1.91 29.48 -7.07
N PRO A 114 -2.20 28.17 -6.83
CA PRO A 114 -1.19 27.12 -6.82
C PRO A 114 -0.41 27.05 -8.15
N PRO A 115 0.80 26.46 -8.15
CA PRO A 115 1.59 26.31 -9.37
C PRO A 115 0.87 25.53 -10.47
N VAL A 116 1.14 25.89 -11.73
CA VAL A 116 0.80 25.04 -12.88
C VAL A 116 1.59 23.75 -12.76
N THR A 117 0.88 22.62 -12.80
CA THR A 117 1.49 21.29 -12.79
C THR A 117 1.44 20.66 -14.18
N SER A 118 2.41 19.82 -14.53
CA SER A 118 2.41 19.08 -15.80
C SER A 118 2.84 17.63 -15.60
N TRP A 119 2.28 16.73 -16.40
CA TRP A 119 2.70 15.32 -16.38
C TRP A 119 3.88 15.11 -17.33
N ASN A 120 5.03 14.70 -16.81
CA ASN A 120 6.21 14.48 -17.64
C ASN A 120 7.10 13.34 -17.11
N THR A 121 8.13 13.01 -17.87
CA THR A 121 9.20 12.11 -17.44
C THR A 121 10.25 12.92 -16.69
N ILE A 122 10.67 12.45 -15.52
CA ILE A 122 11.78 13.03 -14.77
C ILE A 122 13.04 13.00 -15.64
N SER A 123 13.66 14.17 -15.80
CA SER A 123 14.69 14.41 -16.81
C SER A 123 16.12 14.18 -16.30
N SER A 124 16.33 14.22 -14.98
CA SER A 124 17.64 14.07 -14.33
C SER A 124 17.49 13.48 -12.92
N GLY A 125 18.58 13.35 -12.16
CA GLY A 125 18.52 12.81 -10.80
C GLY A 125 18.44 11.28 -10.72
N ALA A 126 18.31 10.76 -9.50
CA ALA A 126 18.26 9.32 -9.23
C ALA A 126 16.98 8.65 -9.78
N ASN A 127 15.92 9.44 -9.93
CA ASN A 127 14.60 9.01 -10.37
C ASN A 127 14.35 9.28 -11.87
N GLN A 128 15.42 9.62 -12.61
CA GLN A 128 15.36 9.86 -14.06
C GLN A 128 14.65 8.72 -14.81
N GLY A 129 13.74 9.10 -15.69
CA GLY A 129 12.98 8.17 -16.53
C GLY A 129 11.69 7.66 -15.91
N LEU A 130 11.37 8.02 -14.66
CA LEU A 130 10.04 7.80 -14.07
C LEU A 130 9.05 8.87 -14.55
N LYS A 131 7.76 8.54 -14.55
CA LYS A 131 6.66 9.47 -14.82
C LYS A 131 6.21 10.13 -13.52
N ALA A 132 5.99 11.43 -13.57
CA ALA A 132 5.57 12.18 -12.40
C ALA A 132 4.67 13.36 -12.78
N LEU A 133 3.85 13.80 -11.82
CA LEU A 133 3.28 15.14 -11.85
C LEU A 133 4.36 16.11 -11.35
N ILE A 134 4.81 16.98 -12.25
CA ILE A 134 5.88 17.95 -12.02
C ILE A 134 5.29 19.28 -11.57
N ILE A 135 5.81 19.79 -10.46
CA ILE A 135 5.52 21.12 -9.90
C ILE A 135 6.80 21.96 -10.00
N PRO A 136 6.89 22.90 -10.95
CA PRO A 136 8.09 23.70 -11.14
C PRO A 136 8.14 24.91 -10.19
N TYR A 137 9.31 25.13 -9.58
CA TYR A 137 9.63 26.31 -8.77
C TYR A 137 10.94 26.94 -9.22
N THR A 138 11.01 28.27 -9.04
CA THR A 138 12.24 29.04 -9.20
C THR A 138 12.63 29.64 -7.86
N LEU A 139 13.77 29.20 -7.34
CA LEU A 139 14.38 29.68 -6.11
C LEU A 139 15.38 30.77 -6.43
N ASN A 140 15.33 31.90 -5.72
CA ASN A 140 16.31 32.96 -5.83
C ASN A 140 16.84 33.33 -4.44
N VAL A 141 18.17 33.41 -4.32
CA VAL A 141 18.86 33.83 -3.10
C VAL A 141 19.81 34.96 -3.45
N ASN A 142 19.63 36.09 -2.77
CA ASN A 142 20.56 37.22 -2.82
C ASN A 142 21.24 37.38 -1.47
N ALA A 143 22.55 37.16 -1.41
CA ALA A 143 23.36 37.41 -0.22
C ALA A 143 24.14 38.71 -0.38
N THR A 144 23.98 39.63 0.58
CA THR A 144 24.60 40.97 0.56
C THR A 144 25.43 41.19 1.82
N GLN A 145 26.65 41.71 1.65
CA GLN A 145 27.50 42.04 2.78
C GLN A 145 27.13 43.44 3.35
N PRO A 146 26.72 43.55 4.64
CA PRO A 146 26.33 44.78 5.30
C PRO A 146 27.41 45.86 5.22
N GLY A 147 27.01 47.08 4.87
CA GLY A 147 27.94 48.22 4.76
C GLY A 147 28.80 48.23 3.50
N SER A 148 28.60 47.29 2.57
CA SER A 148 29.21 47.26 1.24
C SER A 148 28.13 47.17 0.14
N ASN A 149 28.51 47.43 -1.11
CA ASN A 149 27.65 47.18 -2.28
C ASN A 149 27.94 45.82 -2.93
N VAL A 150 28.52 44.88 -2.20
CA VAL A 150 28.89 43.55 -2.72
C VAL A 150 27.75 42.58 -2.42
N SER A 151 27.21 42.00 -3.48
CA SER A 151 26.17 40.98 -3.41
C SER A 151 26.42 39.86 -4.42
N ALA A 152 25.85 38.70 -4.14
CA ALA A 152 25.78 37.59 -5.07
C ALA A 152 24.32 37.11 -5.16
N ASN A 153 23.79 37.09 -6.38
CA ASN A 153 22.45 36.58 -6.67
C ASN A 153 22.55 35.23 -7.39
N ILE A 154 21.91 34.21 -6.82
CA ILE A 154 21.85 32.87 -7.37
C ILE A 154 20.39 32.53 -7.65
N THR A 155 20.13 31.96 -8.82
CA THR A 155 18.82 31.42 -9.18
C THR A 155 18.94 29.93 -9.51
N ARG A 156 18.04 29.13 -8.96
CA ARG A 156 17.94 27.68 -9.17
C ARG A 156 16.53 27.32 -9.58
N ASN A 157 16.38 26.57 -10.66
CA ASN A 157 15.10 25.97 -11.02
C ASN A 157 15.06 24.57 -10.39
N VAL A 158 13.97 24.29 -9.68
CA VAL A 158 13.72 23.00 -9.04
C VAL A 158 12.36 22.48 -9.47
N GLU A 159 12.22 21.15 -9.46
CA GLU A 159 10.97 20.46 -9.74
C GLU A 159 10.63 19.56 -8.56
N VAL A 160 9.40 19.69 -8.04
CA VAL A 160 8.84 18.67 -7.14
C VAL A 160 8.12 17.65 -8.01
N ALA A 161 8.55 16.39 -7.94
CA ALA A 161 8.00 15.29 -8.70
C ALA A 161 7.12 14.42 -7.80
N LEU A 162 5.82 14.32 -8.12
CA LEU A 162 4.92 13.34 -7.52
C LEU A 162 4.92 12.08 -8.38
N ILE A 163 5.54 11.01 -7.88
CA ILE A 163 5.82 9.77 -8.61
C ILE A 163 4.78 8.72 -8.23
N PRO A 164 3.84 8.33 -9.10
CA PRO A 164 2.82 7.36 -8.73
C PRO A 164 3.39 5.96 -8.58
N VAL A 165 2.99 5.26 -7.51
CA VAL A 165 3.54 3.95 -7.18
C VAL A 165 3.19 2.89 -8.23
N PHE A 166 2.01 2.99 -8.86
CA PHE A 166 1.56 2.02 -9.85
C PHE A 166 2.25 2.13 -11.21
N GLN A 167 3.23 3.02 -11.38
CA GLN A 167 4.10 2.99 -12.55
C GLN A 167 5.17 1.88 -12.46
N PHE A 168 5.45 1.41 -11.24
CA PHE A 168 6.28 0.24 -11.03
C PHE A 168 5.42 -0.97 -11.28
N GLY A 169 5.95 -1.94 -12.02
CA GLY A 169 5.22 -3.18 -12.14
C GLY A 169 5.39 -4.03 -10.87
N ILE A 170 6.56 -3.96 -10.22
CA ILE A 170 6.76 -4.45 -8.85
C ILE A 170 7.47 -3.39 -8.00
N PHE A 171 6.91 -3.05 -6.84
CA PHE A 171 7.53 -2.19 -5.83
C PHE A 171 7.47 -2.82 -4.43
N ALA A 172 8.49 -2.65 -3.59
CA ALA A 172 8.38 -2.94 -2.16
C ALA A 172 9.11 -1.92 -1.26
N GLU A 173 8.51 -1.60 -0.13
CA GLU A 173 9.16 -0.86 0.97
C GLU A 173 10.20 -1.73 1.69
N GLY A 174 9.89 -3.00 1.89
CA GLY A 174 10.81 -4.02 2.40
C GLY A 174 11.50 -4.79 1.27
N ASP A 175 12.05 -5.96 1.59
CA ASP A 175 12.76 -6.82 0.65
C ASP A 175 11.84 -7.37 -0.47
N ILE A 176 12.41 -7.75 -1.60
CA ILE A 176 11.74 -8.49 -2.67
C ILE A 176 12.48 -9.81 -2.88
N ASP A 177 11.75 -10.93 -2.85
CA ASP A 177 12.29 -12.23 -3.22
C ASP A 177 11.62 -12.81 -4.48
N TYR A 178 12.45 -13.43 -5.33
CA TYR A 178 12.04 -14.23 -6.46
C TYR A 178 12.67 -15.61 -6.32
N PHE A 179 11.83 -16.65 -6.31
CA PHE A 179 12.28 -18.04 -6.30
C PHE A 179 11.25 -18.97 -6.93
N ALA A 180 10.50 -18.48 -7.92
CA ALA A 180 9.46 -19.27 -8.56
C ALA A 180 10.03 -20.60 -9.10
N GLY A 181 9.40 -21.72 -8.72
CA GLY A 181 9.72 -23.04 -9.26
C GLY A 181 9.45 -23.10 -10.78
N PRO A 182 8.21 -22.84 -11.23
CA PRO A 182 7.90 -22.64 -12.65
C PRO A 182 8.50 -21.35 -13.21
N ALA A 183 8.54 -21.23 -14.54
CA ALA A 183 8.97 -20.01 -15.20
C ALA A 183 8.14 -18.80 -14.74
N PHE A 184 8.81 -17.71 -14.40
CA PHE A 184 8.19 -16.45 -14.00
C PHE A 184 8.76 -15.30 -14.82
N THR A 185 7.90 -14.65 -15.55
CA THR A 185 8.24 -13.50 -16.38
C THR A 185 7.38 -12.33 -15.95
N PHE A 186 8.00 -11.18 -15.69
CA PHE A 186 7.25 -10.00 -15.29
C PHE A 186 7.69 -8.79 -16.12
N LYS A 187 6.72 -8.21 -16.84
CA LYS A 187 6.97 -7.18 -17.86
C LYS A 187 6.85 -5.75 -17.30
N GLY A 188 7.71 -5.35 -16.36
CA GLY A 188 7.67 -3.98 -15.81
C GLY A 188 8.88 -3.66 -14.93
N ARG A 189 8.97 -2.40 -14.47
CA ARG A 189 10.03 -1.96 -13.55
C ARG A 189 9.91 -2.63 -12.20
N VAL A 190 11.04 -3.00 -11.63
CA VAL A 190 11.16 -3.56 -10.28
C VAL A 190 11.96 -2.59 -9.42
N HIS A 191 11.41 -2.23 -8.25
CA HIS A 191 12.11 -1.43 -7.26
C HIS A 191 11.86 -1.95 -5.84
N THR A 192 12.88 -1.99 -5.00
CA THR A 192 12.73 -2.23 -3.56
C THR A 192 13.55 -1.24 -2.77
N ASN A 193 12.97 -0.73 -1.68
CA ASN A 193 13.69 0.04 -0.67
C ASN A 193 14.51 -0.85 0.28
N GLY A 194 14.31 -2.17 0.24
CA GLY A 194 15.11 -3.18 0.92
C GLY A 194 16.08 -3.89 -0.03
N ASN A 195 16.32 -5.18 0.22
CA ASN A 195 17.14 -6.07 -0.59
C ASN A 195 16.33 -6.73 -1.71
N LEU A 196 17.00 -7.04 -2.83
CA LEU A 196 16.44 -7.79 -3.95
C LEU A 196 17.12 -9.15 -4.05
N TYR A 197 16.38 -10.21 -3.74
CA TYR A 197 16.81 -11.60 -3.89
C TYR A 197 16.33 -12.13 -5.24
N LEU A 198 17.26 -12.71 -6.00
CA LEU A 198 17.02 -13.20 -7.36
C LEU A 198 17.42 -14.67 -7.43
N ALA A 199 16.42 -15.54 -7.42
CA ALA A 199 16.54 -16.98 -7.62
C ALA A 199 15.43 -17.51 -8.54
N SER A 200 15.59 -18.72 -9.05
CA SER A 200 14.55 -19.39 -9.83
C SER A 200 14.76 -20.90 -9.84
N GLY A 201 13.68 -21.68 -9.83
CA GLY A 201 13.74 -23.12 -10.10
C GLY A 201 13.85 -23.43 -11.60
N SER A 202 13.39 -22.53 -12.47
CA SER A 202 13.35 -22.70 -13.93
C SER A 202 13.93 -21.48 -14.64
N THR A 203 13.09 -20.54 -15.08
CA THR A 203 13.52 -19.29 -15.71
C THR A 203 12.87 -18.10 -15.03
N LEU A 204 13.68 -17.10 -14.65
CA LEU A 204 13.22 -15.77 -14.26
C LEU A 204 13.64 -14.78 -15.35
N ALA A 205 12.72 -13.98 -15.88
CA ALA A 205 13.07 -12.93 -16.82
C ALA A 205 12.48 -11.58 -16.41
N LEU A 206 13.36 -10.60 -16.23
CA LEU A 206 13.02 -9.20 -15.98
C LEU A 206 13.06 -8.44 -17.31
N PHE A 207 12.08 -7.57 -17.58
CA PHE A 207 11.96 -6.90 -18.89
C PHE A 207 12.27 -5.40 -18.83
N ASP A 208 12.40 -4.84 -17.64
CA ASP A 208 12.76 -3.43 -17.44
C ASP A 208 13.74 -3.33 -16.26
N LYS A 209 14.12 -2.10 -15.90
CA LYS A 209 15.06 -1.82 -14.81
C LYS A 209 14.63 -2.51 -13.51
N ALA A 210 15.60 -3.14 -12.85
CA ALA A 210 15.50 -3.71 -11.52
C ALA A 210 16.44 -2.97 -10.57
N THR A 211 15.88 -2.36 -9.53
CA THR A 211 16.64 -1.50 -8.62
C THR A 211 16.37 -1.87 -7.18
N ALA A 212 17.39 -1.78 -6.33
CA ALA A 212 17.29 -2.02 -4.90
C ALA A 212 18.01 -0.91 -4.14
N PHE A 213 17.39 -0.27 -3.15
CA PHE A 213 18.15 0.62 -2.27
C PHE A 213 19.17 -0.18 -1.42
N GLY A 214 18.78 -1.39 -0.97
CA GLY A 214 19.63 -2.33 -0.27
C GLY A 214 20.58 -3.11 -1.20
N ASN A 215 20.76 -4.39 -0.91
CA ASN A 215 21.65 -5.28 -1.67
C ASN A 215 20.91 -6.11 -2.70
N ILE A 216 21.64 -6.59 -3.70
CA ILE A 216 21.15 -7.56 -4.69
C ILE A 216 21.87 -8.87 -4.45
N VAL A 217 21.11 -9.93 -4.20
CA VAL A 217 21.60 -11.24 -3.74
C VAL A 217 21.10 -12.32 -4.70
N THR A 218 21.99 -13.22 -5.12
CA THR A 218 21.67 -14.34 -6.05
C THR A 218 22.08 -15.71 -5.51
N ASP A 219 22.93 -15.75 -4.48
CA ASP A 219 23.47 -17.00 -3.92
C ASP A 219 22.59 -17.60 -2.81
N ARG A 220 21.62 -16.83 -2.32
CA ARG A 220 20.69 -17.21 -1.26
C ARG A 220 19.30 -16.63 -1.46
N LEU A 221 18.31 -17.32 -0.90
CA LEU A 221 16.97 -16.78 -0.62
C LEU A 221 16.99 -15.89 0.62
N GLU A 222 15.91 -15.14 0.84
CA GLU A 222 15.79 -14.25 2.00
C GLU A 222 15.81 -14.99 3.35
N ASN A 223 15.41 -16.26 3.39
CA ASN A 223 15.49 -17.12 4.57
C ASN A 223 16.91 -17.70 4.81
N GLY A 224 17.88 -17.36 3.96
CA GLY A 224 19.27 -17.81 4.03
C GLY A 224 19.58 -19.13 3.30
N HIS A 225 18.58 -19.80 2.70
CA HIS A 225 18.79 -21.02 1.93
C HIS A 225 19.67 -20.78 0.70
N LEU A 226 20.60 -21.69 0.39
CA LEU A 226 21.50 -21.57 -0.77
C LEU A 226 20.76 -21.83 -2.09
N THR A 227 20.81 -20.91 -3.04
CA THR A 227 20.14 -21.08 -4.35
C THR A 227 20.75 -22.20 -5.19
N SER A 228 22.02 -22.54 -4.96
CA SER A 228 22.68 -23.69 -5.58
C SER A 228 22.01 -25.04 -5.27
N SER A 229 21.10 -25.08 -4.28
CA SER A 229 20.32 -26.24 -3.91
C SER A 229 18.84 -25.96 -4.14
N GLY A 230 18.28 -26.47 -5.25
CA GLY A 230 16.83 -26.35 -5.54
C GLY A 230 16.43 -25.16 -6.42
N TYR A 231 17.29 -24.14 -6.58
CA TYR A 231 17.02 -22.96 -7.41
C TYR A 231 18.14 -22.65 -8.39
N THR A 232 18.49 -23.65 -9.21
CA THR A 232 19.56 -23.57 -10.21
C THR A 232 19.09 -23.05 -11.57
N GLY A 233 17.93 -22.38 -11.61
CA GLY A 233 17.34 -21.81 -12.80
C GLY A 233 18.16 -20.67 -13.39
N THR A 234 17.80 -20.25 -14.61
CA THR A 234 18.48 -19.13 -15.28
C THR A 234 17.73 -17.83 -15.08
N ILE A 235 18.46 -16.78 -14.71
CA ILE A 235 17.90 -15.44 -14.51
C ILE A 235 18.35 -14.57 -15.69
N TYR A 236 17.40 -13.98 -16.38
CA TYR A 236 17.62 -13.07 -17.50
C TYR A 236 17.33 -11.64 -17.08
N ILE A 237 18.30 -10.79 -17.35
CA ILE A 237 18.30 -9.39 -16.95
C ILE A 237 18.64 -8.50 -18.14
N PRO A 238 17.94 -7.37 -18.33
CA PRO A 238 18.20 -6.46 -19.43
C PRO A 238 19.53 -5.74 -19.26
N ASN A 239 20.23 -5.50 -20.36
CA ASN A 239 21.41 -4.61 -20.43
C ASN A 239 21.21 -3.44 -21.40
N ALA A 240 20.04 -3.33 -22.01
CA ALA A 240 19.65 -2.24 -22.90
C ALA A 240 18.12 -2.06 -22.92
N SER A 241 17.66 -0.93 -23.46
CA SER A 241 16.23 -0.68 -23.67
C SER A 241 15.62 -1.72 -24.61
N GLY A 242 14.38 -2.13 -24.34
CA GLY A 242 13.68 -3.18 -25.12
C GLY A 242 13.48 -4.50 -24.36
N GLY A 243 14.17 -4.69 -23.23
CA GLY A 243 13.90 -5.78 -22.28
C GLY A 243 14.31 -7.17 -22.76
N CYS A 244 14.02 -8.19 -21.93
CA CYS A 244 14.31 -9.60 -22.23
C CYS A 244 13.22 -10.28 -23.02
N ASP A 245 13.29 -10.24 -24.35
CA ASP A 245 12.51 -11.19 -25.15
C ASP A 245 13.05 -12.62 -24.97
N VAL A 246 12.31 -13.45 -24.23
CA VAL A 246 12.63 -14.86 -23.98
C VAL A 246 12.48 -15.75 -25.22
N THR A 247 11.97 -15.22 -26.34
CA THR A 247 11.69 -15.96 -27.59
C THR A 247 12.63 -15.65 -28.76
N GLN A 248 13.53 -14.66 -28.64
CA GLN A 248 14.47 -14.21 -29.67
C GLN A 248 15.90 -14.23 -29.12
N PRO A 249 16.97 -14.32 -29.95
CA PRO A 249 18.35 -14.27 -29.45
C PRO A 249 18.58 -12.97 -28.66
N ALA A 250 18.86 -13.12 -27.36
CA ALA A 250 18.93 -12.09 -26.32
C ALA A 250 19.90 -10.93 -26.65
N THR A 251 19.54 -10.06 -27.57
CA THR A 251 20.39 -8.94 -28.03
C THR A 251 20.47 -7.84 -26.97
N HIS A 252 19.47 -7.79 -26.08
CA HIS A 252 19.35 -6.81 -24.99
C HIS A 252 19.32 -7.44 -23.59
N CYS A 253 19.74 -8.72 -23.47
CA CYS A 253 19.72 -9.43 -22.19
C CYS A 253 20.93 -10.31 -21.93
N LEU A 254 21.25 -10.43 -20.64
CA LEU A 254 22.33 -11.26 -20.13
C LEU A 254 21.76 -12.30 -19.17
N ALA A 255 22.22 -13.55 -19.31
CA ALA A 255 21.92 -14.63 -18.39
C ALA A 255 22.86 -14.58 -17.18
N SER A 256 22.33 -14.77 -15.97
CA SER A 256 23.11 -14.74 -14.72
C SER A 256 24.26 -15.73 -14.71
N SER A 257 24.08 -16.91 -15.31
CA SER A 257 25.12 -17.94 -15.47
C SER A 257 26.34 -17.49 -16.26
N SER A 258 26.23 -16.40 -17.03
CA SER A 258 27.32 -15.79 -17.79
C SER A 258 27.88 -14.51 -17.15
N LYS A 259 27.06 -13.81 -16.37
CA LYS A 259 27.37 -12.55 -15.68
C LYS A 259 26.50 -12.46 -14.43
N ASP A 260 27.11 -12.50 -13.24
CA ASP A 260 26.36 -12.45 -11.98
C ASP A 260 25.95 -11.01 -11.64
N PRO A 261 24.65 -10.71 -11.47
CA PRO A 261 24.16 -9.38 -11.07
C PRO A 261 24.22 -9.14 -9.55
N ALA A 262 24.87 -10.01 -8.76
CA ALA A 262 24.96 -9.85 -7.32
C ALA A 262 25.84 -8.65 -6.90
N SER A 263 25.30 -7.80 -6.04
CA SER A 263 26.08 -6.76 -5.34
C SER A 263 26.62 -7.25 -3.98
N TRP A 264 26.07 -8.35 -3.47
CA TRP A 264 26.39 -8.94 -2.18
C TRP A 264 26.38 -10.47 -2.26
N SER A 265 27.24 -11.12 -1.49
CA SER A 265 27.27 -12.58 -1.34
C SER A 265 27.48 -12.95 0.12
N GLY A 266 26.95 -14.10 0.55
CA GLY A 266 27.14 -14.65 1.91
C GLY A 266 25.98 -14.43 2.88
N GLY A 267 24.81 -14.00 2.40
CA GLY A 267 23.57 -13.87 3.17
C GLY A 267 23.44 -12.58 3.99
N ILE A 268 22.22 -12.30 4.45
CA ILE A 268 21.81 -11.15 5.28
C ILE A 268 20.76 -11.69 6.27
N PRO A 269 20.73 -11.32 7.57
CA PRO A 269 21.69 -10.52 8.33
C PRO A 269 22.77 -11.34 9.06
N THR A 270 22.59 -12.67 9.21
CA THR A 270 23.46 -13.57 9.99
C THR A 270 24.44 -14.34 9.08
N GLY A 271 25.62 -13.76 8.86
CA GLY A 271 26.71 -14.38 8.09
C GLY A 271 27.78 -13.36 7.69
N ALA A 272 29.00 -13.81 7.41
CA ALA A 272 30.12 -12.99 6.92
C ALA A 272 29.91 -12.61 5.44
N GLY A 273 28.76 -12.01 5.14
CA GLY A 273 28.48 -11.48 3.81
C GLY A 273 29.41 -10.32 3.49
N SER A 274 29.70 -10.14 2.21
CA SER A 274 30.54 -9.03 1.76
C SER A 274 30.08 -8.50 0.42
N GLN A 275 30.42 -7.24 0.15
CA GLN A 275 30.19 -6.63 -1.14
C GLN A 275 30.94 -7.41 -2.22
N THR A 276 30.24 -7.77 -3.29
CA THR A 276 30.84 -8.45 -4.44
C THR A 276 31.84 -7.53 -5.13
N GLY A 277 33.08 -7.99 -5.26
CA GLY A 277 34.14 -7.24 -5.94
C GLY A 277 33.76 -6.94 -7.40
N GLY A 278 33.90 -5.68 -7.81
CA GLY A 278 33.58 -5.26 -9.18
C GLY A 278 32.11 -4.90 -9.43
N TRP A 279 31.24 -4.92 -8.42
CA TRP A 279 29.82 -4.57 -8.52
C TRP A 279 29.55 -3.27 -9.31
N ILE A 280 30.30 -2.20 -9.05
CA ILE A 280 30.12 -0.92 -9.76
C ILE A 280 30.29 -1.11 -11.28
N GLY A 281 31.29 -1.87 -11.72
CA GLY A 281 31.50 -2.16 -13.15
C GLY A 281 30.41 -3.08 -13.72
N THR A 282 29.93 -4.05 -12.94
CA THR A 282 28.81 -4.91 -13.29
C THR A 282 27.55 -4.07 -13.55
N SER A 283 27.13 -3.26 -12.59
CA SER A 283 25.94 -2.40 -12.72
C SER A 283 26.08 -1.35 -13.83
N THR A 284 27.14 -0.54 -13.80
CA THR A 284 27.25 0.65 -14.68
C THR A 284 27.67 0.33 -16.11
N SER A 285 28.47 -0.73 -16.33
CA SER A 285 29.06 -1.04 -17.64
C SER A 285 28.55 -2.35 -18.24
N THR A 286 28.32 -3.39 -17.43
CA THR A 286 27.81 -4.68 -17.96
C THR A 286 26.31 -4.62 -18.18
N TYR A 287 25.58 -4.04 -17.22
CA TYR A 287 24.12 -3.90 -17.26
C TYR A 287 23.62 -2.49 -17.59
N ASN A 288 24.51 -1.50 -17.82
CA ASN A 288 24.12 -0.13 -18.18
C ASN A 288 23.04 0.47 -17.25
N TYR A 289 23.18 0.28 -15.94
CA TYR A 289 22.25 0.71 -14.89
C TYR A 289 20.86 0.02 -14.90
N PHE A 290 20.63 -0.99 -15.73
CA PHE A 290 19.39 -1.79 -15.69
C PHE A 290 19.28 -2.67 -14.45
N VAL A 291 20.42 -2.95 -13.80
CA VAL A 291 20.46 -3.45 -12.43
C VAL A 291 21.36 -2.55 -11.61
N SER A 292 20.81 -1.96 -10.56
CA SER A 292 21.50 -0.94 -9.77
C SER A 292 21.11 -1.02 -8.30
N ASN A 293 22.01 -0.59 -7.42
CA ASN A 293 21.70 -0.35 -6.03
C ASN A 293 22.17 1.02 -5.49
N SER A 294 22.07 1.25 -4.18
CA SER A 294 22.47 2.53 -3.56
C SER A 294 23.92 2.95 -3.85
N VAL A 295 24.85 2.00 -3.95
CA VAL A 295 26.26 2.26 -4.30
C VAL A 295 26.40 2.80 -5.73
N THR A 296 25.44 2.50 -6.61
CA THR A 296 25.42 2.91 -8.01
C THR A 296 24.33 3.96 -8.29
N GLY A 297 23.79 4.61 -7.26
CA GLY A 297 22.94 5.80 -7.39
C GLY A 297 21.44 5.63 -7.11
N VAL A 298 20.98 4.45 -6.69
CA VAL A 298 19.56 4.25 -6.32
C VAL A 298 19.23 4.96 -4.99
N ARG A 299 18.08 5.64 -4.94
CA ARG A 299 17.55 6.28 -3.73
C ARG A 299 16.30 5.57 -3.24
N LYS A 300 16.04 5.69 -1.95
CA LYS A 300 14.83 5.20 -1.30
C LYS A 300 13.63 6.05 -1.74
N LEU A 301 12.52 5.40 -2.12
CA LEU A 301 11.26 6.07 -2.48
C LEU A 301 10.27 5.96 -1.31
N THR A 302 10.04 7.04 -0.57
CA THR A 302 9.21 7.01 0.65
C THR A 302 7.92 7.78 0.45
N LEU A 303 6.82 7.29 1.02
CA LEU A 303 5.55 8.02 1.01
C LEU A 303 5.64 9.25 1.93
N PRO A 304 5.08 10.41 1.53
CA PRO A 304 5.30 11.66 2.26
C PRO A 304 4.88 11.65 3.73
N PHE A 305 3.85 10.90 4.10
CA PHE A 305 3.35 10.87 5.48
C PHE A 305 4.16 9.92 6.41
N VAL A 306 5.12 9.16 5.86
CA VAL A 306 5.89 8.18 6.61
C VAL A 306 7.03 8.90 7.33
N GLY A 307 7.16 8.63 8.63
CA GLY A 307 8.14 9.28 9.48
C GLY A 307 8.26 8.58 10.83
N THR A 308 8.91 9.23 11.79
CA THR A 308 9.09 8.67 13.14
C THR A 308 7.73 8.34 13.77
N GLY A 309 7.51 7.05 14.08
CA GLY A 309 6.26 6.56 14.68
C GLY A 309 5.06 6.41 13.73
N VAL A 310 5.24 6.67 12.43
CA VAL A 310 4.17 6.55 11.41
C VAL A 310 4.64 5.63 10.28
N SER A 311 4.10 4.41 10.27
CA SER A 311 4.36 3.39 9.26
C SER A 311 3.51 3.60 7.99
N PRO A 312 3.97 3.17 6.79
CA PRO A 312 3.18 3.20 5.56
C PRO A 312 1.80 2.54 5.66
N ILE A 313 1.61 1.53 6.53
CA ILE A 313 0.33 0.84 6.71
C ILE A 313 -0.81 1.77 7.14
N GLN A 314 -0.47 2.92 7.73
CA GLN A 314 -1.46 3.91 8.11
C GLN A 314 -2.29 4.42 6.91
N ILE A 315 -1.83 4.27 5.68
CA ILE A 315 -2.61 4.63 4.47
C ILE A 315 -3.97 3.91 4.39
N ILE A 316 -4.07 2.68 4.89
CA ILE A 316 -5.31 1.88 4.89
C ILE A 316 -6.08 1.96 6.20
N ARG A 317 -5.51 2.49 7.28
CA ARG A 317 -6.18 2.53 8.59
C ARG A 317 -7.18 3.68 8.71
N LYS A 318 -8.29 3.47 9.43
CA LYS A 318 -9.14 4.55 9.94
C LYS A 318 -8.32 5.52 10.82
N PRO A 319 -8.70 6.81 10.88
CA PRO A 319 -8.11 7.74 11.83
C PRO A 319 -8.40 7.30 13.27
N ILE A 320 -7.56 7.73 14.21
CA ILE A 320 -7.84 7.58 15.65
C ILE A 320 -8.61 8.80 16.18
N ALA A 321 -9.27 8.64 17.33
CA ALA A 321 -9.98 9.73 17.97
C ALA A 321 -9.02 10.89 18.31
N GLY A 322 -9.38 12.10 17.89
CA GLY A 322 -8.56 13.30 18.08
C GLY A 322 -7.43 13.50 17.06
N GLU A 323 -7.31 12.64 16.03
CA GLU A 323 -6.40 12.90 14.91
C GLU A 323 -6.78 14.22 14.22
N ALA A 324 -5.84 15.16 14.15
CA ALA A 324 -6.10 16.49 13.59
C ALA A 324 -6.34 16.42 12.07
N ALA A 325 -7.49 16.95 11.65
CA ALA A 325 -7.83 17.10 10.23
C ALA A 325 -6.80 17.98 9.51
N GLY A 326 -6.46 17.62 8.27
CA GLY A 326 -5.53 18.38 7.43
C GLY A 326 -4.05 18.12 7.68
N THR A 327 -3.69 17.25 8.64
CA THR A 327 -2.32 16.71 8.74
C THR A 327 -1.99 15.84 7.51
N THR A 328 -0.70 15.66 7.21
CA THR A 328 -0.25 14.78 6.11
C THR A 328 -0.80 13.38 6.24
N LEU A 329 -0.73 12.81 7.43
CA LEU A 329 -1.24 11.47 7.71
C LEU A 329 -2.73 11.39 7.39
N ASN A 330 -3.54 12.26 8.00
CA ASN A 330 -4.98 12.26 7.81
C ASN A 330 -5.37 12.44 6.33
N ALA A 331 -4.73 13.36 5.62
CA ALA A 331 -4.98 13.62 4.20
C ALA A 331 -4.52 12.45 3.29
N SER A 332 -3.55 11.64 3.75
CA SER A 332 -3.02 10.50 3.00
C SER A 332 -3.90 9.26 3.10
N ARG A 333 -4.59 9.07 4.23
CA ARG A 333 -5.46 7.91 4.47
C ARG A 333 -6.48 7.75 3.37
N LEU A 334 -6.62 6.54 2.85
CA LEU A 334 -7.66 6.21 1.88
C LEU A 334 -9.06 6.36 2.49
N TYR A 335 -9.20 6.22 3.81
CA TYR A 335 -10.40 6.60 4.55
C TYR A 335 -10.83 8.04 4.22
N THR A 336 -9.91 9.00 4.27
CA THR A 336 -10.17 10.43 4.03
C THR A 336 -10.38 10.73 2.54
N LYS A 337 -9.66 10.01 1.65
CA LYS A 337 -9.79 10.17 0.19
C LYS A 337 -11.03 9.49 -0.40
N ALA A 338 -11.64 8.56 0.34
CA ALA A 338 -12.78 7.77 -0.09
C ALA A 338 -13.98 8.63 -0.53
N GLN A 339 -14.68 8.13 -1.54
CA GLN A 339 -15.99 8.64 -1.94
C GLN A 339 -17.11 7.83 -1.28
N ILE A 340 -16.84 6.57 -0.93
CA ILE A 340 -17.79 5.64 -0.31
C ILE A 340 -17.09 4.93 0.84
N ARG A 341 -17.76 4.78 1.97
CA ARG A 341 -17.26 4.03 3.13
C ARG A 341 -18.27 2.99 3.57
N VAL A 342 -17.78 1.80 3.89
CA VAL A 342 -18.52 0.70 4.52
C VAL A 342 -17.78 0.35 5.81
N LEU A 343 -18.42 0.62 6.95
CA LEU A 343 -17.79 0.56 8.26
C LEU A 343 -18.64 -0.34 9.17
N LEU A 344 -17.99 -1.32 9.80
CA LEU A 344 -18.57 -2.18 10.81
C LEU A 344 -17.73 -2.13 12.09
N ALA A 345 -18.38 -2.06 13.24
CA ALA A 345 -17.72 -2.04 14.54
C ALA A 345 -18.65 -2.47 15.68
N ASP A 346 -18.06 -2.84 16.82
CA ASP A 346 -18.83 -3.26 18.00
C ASP A 346 -19.45 -2.10 18.79
N THR A 347 -18.95 -0.88 18.57
CA THR A 347 -19.47 0.34 19.19
C THR A 347 -19.81 1.38 18.13
N GLN A 348 -20.88 2.15 18.37
CA GLN A 348 -21.28 3.21 17.45
C GLN A 348 -20.18 4.28 17.29
N ALA A 349 -19.39 4.53 18.33
CA ALA A 349 -18.31 5.51 18.28
C ALA A 349 -17.14 5.07 17.39
N ASP A 350 -16.83 3.77 17.33
CA ASP A 350 -15.75 3.24 16.49
C ASP A 350 -16.16 3.18 15.00
N LEU A 351 -17.43 3.36 14.64
CA LEU A 351 -17.77 3.64 13.23
C LEU A 351 -17.08 4.93 12.75
N HIS A 352 -16.98 5.93 13.62
CA HIS A 352 -16.58 7.29 13.27
C HIS A 352 -15.62 7.87 14.30
N PRO A 353 -14.42 7.30 14.48
CA PRO A 353 -13.50 7.72 15.53
C PRO A 353 -13.16 9.21 15.50
N GLU A 354 -13.20 9.85 14.32
CA GLU A 354 -12.91 11.27 14.13
C GLU A 354 -14.02 12.24 14.56
N ARG A 355 -15.27 11.78 14.68
CA ARG A 355 -16.45 12.64 14.92
C ARG A 355 -17.46 12.09 15.92
N GLY A 356 -17.31 10.84 16.34
CA GLY A 356 -18.26 10.14 17.20
C GLY A 356 -19.57 9.79 16.50
N PRO A 357 -20.56 9.29 17.26
CA PRO A 357 -21.88 8.89 16.75
C PRO A 357 -22.62 10.00 15.99
N ILE A 358 -23.28 9.64 14.88
CA ILE A 358 -24.05 10.59 14.07
C ILE A 358 -25.55 10.31 14.25
N PRO A 359 -26.35 11.27 14.74
CA PRO A 359 -27.78 11.05 15.00
C PRO A 359 -28.65 11.23 13.74
N ASP A 360 -28.27 10.60 12.63
CA ASP A 360 -28.99 10.64 11.35
C ASP A 360 -29.81 9.36 11.05
N GLY A 361 -29.75 8.38 11.95
CA GLY A 361 -30.43 7.08 11.80
C GLY A 361 -29.78 6.16 10.74
N GLN A 362 -28.60 6.51 10.23
CA GLN A 362 -27.84 5.72 9.27
C GLN A 362 -26.69 4.94 9.92
N ASP A 363 -26.39 5.18 11.20
CA ASP A 363 -25.66 4.24 12.04
C ASP A 363 -26.66 3.17 12.50
N VAL A 364 -26.67 2.01 11.83
CA VAL A 364 -27.64 0.94 12.08
C VAL A 364 -27.02 -0.10 13.00
N ASP A 365 -27.64 -0.32 14.16
CA ASP A 365 -27.30 -1.44 15.02
C ASP A 365 -28.07 -2.70 14.59
N LEU A 366 -27.35 -3.65 13.98
CA LEU A 366 -27.91 -4.89 13.46
C LEU A 366 -28.51 -5.79 14.56
N LEU A 367 -28.13 -5.58 15.84
CA LEU A 367 -28.66 -6.33 16.96
C LEU A 367 -30.03 -5.81 17.41
N THR A 368 -30.21 -4.50 17.54
CA THR A 368 -31.52 -3.92 17.89
C THR A 368 -32.54 -4.02 16.74
N GLN A 369 -32.10 -4.20 15.50
CA GLN A 369 -32.98 -4.61 14.40
C GLN A 369 -33.56 -6.02 14.55
N GLN A 370 -33.37 -6.68 15.70
CA GLN A 370 -33.91 -8.01 16.02
C GLN A 370 -34.95 -7.99 17.16
N THR A 371 -35.59 -6.85 17.47
CA THR A 371 -36.42 -6.65 18.69
C THR A 371 -37.57 -7.64 18.94
N GLY A 372 -37.81 -7.92 20.23
CA GLY A 372 -39.02 -8.56 20.79
C GLY A 372 -38.87 -10.07 20.94
N THR A 373 -39.52 -10.68 21.95
CA THR A 373 -39.66 -12.14 22.12
C THR A 373 -39.61 -12.81 20.75
N PHE A 374 -38.57 -13.60 20.50
CA PHE A 374 -38.17 -14.17 19.21
C PHE A 374 -39.32 -14.93 18.51
N PRO A 375 -40.23 -14.23 17.79
CA PRO A 375 -40.34 -14.50 16.36
C PRO A 375 -40.65 -13.23 15.50
N ILE A 376 -40.26 -13.28 14.22
CA ILE A 376 -40.75 -12.52 13.03
C ILE A 376 -40.78 -10.96 13.07
N GLY A 377 -40.19 -10.29 14.06
CA GLY A 377 -40.39 -8.83 14.25
C GLY A 377 -39.26 -7.88 13.81
N GLY A 378 -38.08 -8.38 13.44
CA GLY A 378 -36.90 -7.55 13.16
C GLY A 378 -36.27 -7.84 11.80
N GLY A 379 -35.92 -6.80 11.04
CA GLY A 379 -35.40 -6.93 9.68
C GLY A 379 -35.51 -5.66 8.84
N PHE A 380 -35.05 -5.72 7.60
CA PHE A 380 -35.16 -4.61 6.64
C PHE A 380 -36.21 -4.90 5.56
N ASN A 381 -36.92 -3.85 5.14
CA ASN A 381 -37.85 -3.95 4.03
C ASN A 381 -37.10 -3.93 2.70
N VAL A 382 -37.15 -5.03 1.97
CA VAL A 382 -36.60 -5.20 0.63
C VAL A 382 -37.76 -5.44 -0.33
N GLY A 383 -38.01 -4.48 -1.21
CA GLY A 383 -39.08 -4.61 -2.23
C GLY A 383 -40.49 -4.82 -1.67
N GLY A 384 -40.80 -4.31 -0.47
CA GLY A 384 -42.09 -4.48 0.20
C GLY A 384 -42.16 -5.64 1.18
N THR A 385 -41.11 -6.45 1.28
CA THR A 385 -41.03 -7.63 2.15
C THR A 385 -39.98 -7.43 3.24
N ILE A 386 -40.27 -7.83 4.49
CA ILE A 386 -39.30 -7.74 5.59
C ILE A 386 -38.44 -9.00 5.60
N TYR A 387 -37.12 -8.83 5.48
CA TYR A 387 -36.14 -9.90 5.59
C TYR A 387 -35.37 -9.76 6.91
N PRO A 388 -35.21 -10.85 7.68
CA PRO A 388 -34.51 -10.82 8.94
C PRO A 388 -33.00 -10.97 8.77
N PHE A 389 -32.25 -10.50 9.78
CA PHE A 389 -30.85 -10.89 9.96
C PHE A 389 -30.75 -12.30 10.53
N ALA A 390 -29.72 -13.03 10.14
CA ALA A 390 -29.42 -14.38 10.59
C ALA A 390 -29.36 -14.50 12.12
N GLN A 391 -30.05 -15.52 12.63
CA GLN A 391 -30.07 -15.89 14.05
C GLN A 391 -29.87 -17.40 14.18
N ALA A 392 -29.33 -17.82 15.32
CA ALA A 392 -29.21 -19.21 15.70
C ALA A 392 -30.28 -19.59 16.74
N ASP A 393 -30.69 -20.86 16.71
CA ASP A 393 -31.58 -21.54 17.65
C ASP A 393 -31.20 -23.03 17.77
N THR A 394 -30.67 -23.43 18.93
CA THR A 394 -30.30 -24.84 19.21
C THR A 394 -31.42 -25.87 19.04
N THR A 395 -32.69 -25.44 19.00
CA THR A 395 -33.83 -26.34 18.76
C THR A 395 -34.12 -26.57 17.29
N GLN A 396 -33.60 -25.71 16.40
CA GLN A 396 -33.81 -25.76 14.95
C GLN A 396 -32.64 -26.41 14.23
N ASP A 397 -31.41 -26.17 14.69
CA ASP A 397 -30.18 -26.73 14.13
C ASP A 397 -29.23 -27.17 15.25
N GLY A 398 -28.86 -28.46 15.24
CA GLY A 398 -27.96 -29.05 16.24
C GLY A 398 -26.49 -28.69 16.02
N ASN A 399 -26.14 -28.07 14.88
CA ASN A 399 -24.79 -27.63 14.58
C ASN A 399 -24.45 -26.27 15.22
N TRP A 400 -25.46 -25.53 15.68
CA TRP A 400 -25.24 -24.24 16.32
C TRP A 400 -24.73 -24.39 17.74
N LEU A 401 -23.58 -23.77 18.00
CA LEU A 401 -22.91 -23.69 19.27
C LEU A 401 -23.13 -22.31 19.87
N ARG A 402 -23.45 -22.31 21.17
CA ARG A 402 -23.49 -21.10 21.97
C ARG A 402 -22.04 -20.60 22.18
N ASN A 403 -21.85 -19.28 22.24
CA ASN A 403 -20.58 -18.74 22.74
C ASN A 403 -20.34 -19.22 24.18
N VAL A 404 -19.10 -19.58 24.45
CA VAL A 404 -18.59 -20.06 25.74
C VAL A 404 -18.81 -19.08 26.90
N HIS A 405 -19.00 -17.79 26.61
CA HIS A 405 -19.24 -16.69 27.56
C HIS A 405 -20.71 -16.24 27.65
N ASP A 406 -21.61 -16.80 26.84
CA ASP A 406 -23.04 -16.47 26.92
C ASP A 406 -23.70 -17.07 28.19
N PRO A 407 -24.63 -16.36 28.86
CA PRO A 407 -25.36 -16.88 30.02
C PRO A 407 -26.08 -18.18 29.72
N ALA A 408 -26.01 -19.17 30.63
CA ALA A 408 -26.69 -20.45 30.47
C ALA A 408 -28.22 -20.31 30.42
N GLY A 409 -28.87 -20.93 29.43
CA GLY A 409 -30.34 -21.05 29.34
C GLY A 409 -31.00 -20.32 28.17
N THR A 410 -30.32 -19.39 27.49
CA THR A 410 -30.80 -18.78 26.23
C THR A 410 -30.73 -19.81 25.09
N LYS A 411 -31.82 -20.04 24.35
CA LYS A 411 -31.83 -21.03 23.25
C LYS A 411 -31.51 -20.43 21.88
N GLN A 412 -31.54 -19.10 21.79
CA GLN A 412 -31.45 -18.32 20.55
C GLN A 412 -30.49 -17.13 20.74
N TRP A 413 -29.78 -16.75 19.68
CA TRP A 413 -28.85 -15.60 19.66
C TRP A 413 -28.61 -15.06 18.24
N SER A 414 -28.02 -13.87 18.15
CA SER A 414 -27.63 -13.24 16.89
C SER A 414 -26.34 -13.85 16.31
N LEU A 415 -26.27 -14.01 14.99
CA LEU A 415 -25.03 -14.37 14.31
C LEU A 415 -24.16 -13.16 13.93
N PHE A 416 -24.60 -11.94 14.28
CA PHE A 416 -23.86 -10.70 13.98
C PHE A 416 -23.19 -10.06 15.21
N GLY A 417 -23.79 -10.15 16.40
CA GLY A 417 -23.29 -9.56 17.66
C GLY A 417 -22.98 -10.60 18.75
N ASP A 418 -22.36 -10.18 19.86
CA ASP A 418 -21.80 -11.09 20.89
C ASP A 418 -21.96 -10.60 22.35
N LEU A 419 -21.63 -11.41 23.35
CA LEU A 419 -21.29 -11.01 24.72
C LEU A 419 -19.76 -11.09 24.92
N ASN A 420 -19.16 -10.02 25.42
CA ASN A 420 -17.73 -9.92 25.68
C ASN A 420 -17.27 -10.90 26.78
N ALA A 421 -16.25 -11.72 26.48
CA ALA A 421 -15.54 -12.59 27.40
C ALA A 421 -14.95 -11.89 28.64
N VAL A 422 -14.46 -10.65 28.47
CA VAL A 422 -13.63 -9.94 29.45
C VAL A 422 -14.46 -9.24 30.52
N ASN A 423 -15.74 -8.91 30.25
CA ASN A 423 -16.58 -8.15 31.18
C ASN A 423 -18.10 -8.46 31.14
N GLY A 424 -18.55 -9.41 30.31
CA GLY A 424 -19.97 -9.76 30.19
C GLY A 424 -20.87 -8.69 29.57
N THR A 425 -20.31 -7.74 28.81
CA THR A 425 -21.07 -6.69 28.11
C THR A 425 -21.48 -7.17 26.72
N LEU A 426 -22.74 -6.95 26.33
CA LEU A 426 -23.24 -7.25 24.99
C LEU A 426 -22.55 -6.31 23.96
N HIS A 427 -21.81 -6.89 23.03
CA HIS A 427 -21.29 -6.23 21.84
C HIS A 427 -22.41 -6.10 20.81
N HIS A 428 -22.75 -4.85 20.52
CA HIS A 428 -23.65 -4.51 19.43
C HIS A 428 -22.91 -4.65 18.10
N THR A 429 -23.62 -4.64 16.98
CA THR A 429 -22.98 -4.63 15.67
C THR A 429 -23.47 -3.44 14.90
N TRP A 430 -22.66 -2.40 14.85
CA TRP A 430 -23.00 -1.18 14.16
C TRP A 430 -22.51 -1.25 12.73
N LEU A 431 -23.37 -0.85 11.79
CA LEU A 431 -23.08 -0.73 10.37
C LEU A 431 -23.32 0.70 9.92
N ARG A 432 -22.37 1.23 9.15
CA ARG A 432 -22.49 2.47 8.40
C ARG A 432 -22.06 2.27 6.97
N VAL A 433 -22.94 2.62 6.05
CA VAL A 433 -22.58 2.96 4.67
C VAL A 433 -22.80 4.44 4.48
N GLU A 434 -21.81 5.13 3.92
CA GLU A 434 -21.91 6.54 3.60
C GLU A 434 -21.16 6.89 2.33
N TYR A 435 -21.54 8.03 1.73
CA TYR A 435 -20.87 8.57 0.57
C TYR A 435 -20.61 10.07 0.73
N LYS A 436 -19.59 10.54 0.03
CA LYS A 436 -19.25 11.96 -0.09
C LYS A 436 -19.89 12.51 -1.37
N ASP A 437 -20.68 13.57 -1.23
CA ASP A 437 -21.25 14.26 -2.39
C ASP A 437 -20.27 15.25 -3.03
N ALA A 438 -20.64 15.81 -4.18
CA ALA A 438 -19.82 16.81 -4.90
C ALA A 438 -19.58 18.11 -4.12
N ALA A 439 -20.40 18.42 -3.10
CA ALA A 439 -20.20 19.55 -2.20
C ALA A 439 -19.25 19.20 -1.03
N GLY A 440 -18.85 17.93 -0.91
CA GLY A 440 -17.95 17.42 0.12
C GLY A 440 -18.63 16.97 1.41
N ASN A 441 -19.96 16.88 1.44
CA ASN A 441 -20.69 16.42 2.62
C ASN A 441 -20.78 14.89 2.65
N TRP A 442 -20.68 14.33 3.86
CA TRP A 442 -20.94 12.92 4.11
C TRP A 442 -22.44 12.67 4.32
N ASN A 443 -23.00 11.75 3.54
CA ASN A 443 -24.40 11.36 3.58
C ASN A 443 -24.50 9.85 3.85
N GLY A 444 -25.35 9.45 4.81
CA GLY A 444 -25.58 8.04 5.08
C GLY A 444 -26.46 7.37 4.02
N ALA A 445 -26.11 6.15 3.64
CA ALA A 445 -26.81 5.31 2.67
C ALA A 445 -27.10 3.89 3.20
N THR A 446 -26.84 3.63 4.49
CA THR A 446 -27.00 2.32 5.13
C THR A 446 -28.38 1.73 4.94
N THR A 447 -29.44 2.47 5.28
CA THR A 447 -30.80 1.94 5.20
C THR A 447 -31.25 1.73 3.75
N GLN A 448 -30.71 2.53 2.82
CA GLN A 448 -30.95 2.35 1.39
C GLN A 448 -30.31 1.06 0.90
N TRP A 449 -29.03 0.84 1.21
CA TRP A 449 -28.33 -0.38 0.78
C TRP A 449 -28.96 -1.63 1.37
N LEU A 450 -29.33 -1.63 2.66
CA LEU A 450 -30.06 -2.73 3.29
C LEU A 450 -31.46 -2.93 2.68
N GLY A 451 -32.12 -1.85 2.24
CA GLY A 451 -33.40 -1.91 1.53
C GLY A 451 -33.31 -2.45 0.10
N LEU A 452 -32.11 -2.55 -0.48
CA LEU A 452 -31.87 -3.28 -1.74
C LEU A 452 -31.69 -4.79 -1.52
N GLY A 453 -31.49 -5.20 -0.26
CA GLY A 453 -31.22 -6.57 0.18
C GLY A 453 -29.77 -6.76 0.63
N PHE A 454 -29.55 -7.83 1.40
CA PHE A 454 -28.30 -8.07 2.13
C PHE A 454 -27.96 -9.56 2.28
N ALA A 455 -28.54 -10.40 1.43
CA ALA A 455 -28.40 -11.85 1.48
C ALA A 455 -28.24 -12.45 0.08
N ARG A 456 -27.63 -13.63 0.00
CA ARG A 456 -27.47 -14.39 -1.24
C ARG A 456 -27.83 -15.87 -1.06
N ASP A 457 -27.88 -16.57 -2.19
CA ASP A 457 -27.92 -18.04 -2.21
C ASP A 457 -26.53 -18.63 -1.91
N PHE A 458 -26.36 -19.94 -2.02
CA PHE A 458 -25.14 -20.67 -1.62
C PHE A 458 -23.87 -20.23 -2.36
N GLU A 459 -23.99 -19.70 -3.57
CA GLU A 459 -22.86 -19.18 -4.34
C GLU A 459 -23.12 -17.72 -4.73
N PRO A 460 -22.08 -16.87 -4.72
CA PRO A 460 -22.22 -15.49 -5.13
C PRO A 460 -22.51 -15.39 -6.64
N SER A 461 -23.33 -14.40 -6.99
CA SER A 461 -23.62 -14.11 -8.39
C SER A 461 -22.37 -13.61 -9.12
N LYS A 462 -22.21 -14.03 -10.37
CA LYS A 462 -21.19 -13.54 -11.32
C LYS A 462 -21.79 -12.64 -12.39
N THR A 463 -23.01 -12.19 -12.17
CA THR A 463 -23.75 -11.36 -13.12
C THR A 463 -24.56 -10.33 -12.34
N ALA A 464 -24.46 -9.07 -12.75
CA ALA A 464 -25.22 -7.98 -12.15
C ALA A 464 -26.73 -8.28 -12.19
N GLY A 465 -27.41 -8.17 -11.06
CA GLY A 465 -28.82 -8.53 -10.95
C GLY A 465 -29.10 -10.04 -10.87
N GLY A 466 -28.07 -10.89 -10.85
CA GLY A 466 -28.18 -12.35 -10.92
C GLY A 466 -28.33 -13.06 -9.57
N ASN A 467 -28.21 -12.35 -8.43
CA ASN A 467 -28.47 -12.92 -7.11
C ASN A 467 -29.95 -13.30 -6.99
N PRO A 468 -30.30 -14.59 -6.81
CA PRO A 468 -31.70 -15.02 -6.81
C PRO A 468 -32.46 -14.64 -5.53
N VAL A 469 -31.77 -14.38 -4.42
CA VAL A 469 -32.39 -13.98 -3.15
C VAL A 469 -32.65 -12.47 -3.13
N HIS A 470 -31.59 -11.69 -3.31
CA HIS A 470 -31.69 -10.23 -3.37
C HIS A 470 -30.97 -9.67 -4.62
N PRO A 471 -31.67 -9.58 -5.78
CA PRO A 471 -31.05 -9.20 -7.06
C PRO A 471 -30.32 -7.85 -7.07
N ASN A 472 -30.72 -6.90 -6.23
CA ASN A 472 -30.13 -5.57 -6.17
C ASN A 472 -29.19 -5.35 -4.98
N ALA A 473 -28.92 -6.40 -4.18
CA ALA A 473 -28.03 -6.28 -3.03
C ALA A 473 -26.64 -5.84 -3.46
N ILE A 474 -26.12 -4.81 -2.81
CA ILE A 474 -24.75 -4.32 -3.01
C ILE A 474 -23.86 -4.86 -1.88
N LEU A 475 -24.33 -4.74 -0.65
CA LEU A 475 -23.68 -5.23 0.57
C LEU A 475 -24.37 -6.51 1.01
N ILE A 476 -23.63 -7.62 1.04
CA ILE A 476 -24.17 -8.93 1.39
C ILE A 476 -23.50 -9.41 2.67
N LEU A 477 -24.31 -9.81 3.64
CA LEU A 477 -23.88 -10.10 5.02
C LEU A 477 -24.18 -11.54 5.45
N GLN A 478 -25.05 -12.24 4.72
CA GLN A 478 -25.49 -13.61 5.04
C GLN A 478 -25.82 -14.39 3.77
N GLU A 479 -25.77 -15.71 3.87
CA GLU A 479 -26.18 -16.65 2.83
C GLU A 479 -27.26 -17.59 3.34
N LEU A 480 -28.06 -18.17 2.44
CA LEU A 480 -28.99 -19.23 2.82
C LEU A 480 -28.24 -20.42 3.43
N ALA A 481 -28.84 -21.04 4.45
CA ALA A 481 -28.22 -22.13 5.19
C ALA A 481 -28.20 -23.44 4.37
N ASP A 482 -27.06 -23.77 3.76
CA ASP A 482 -26.73 -25.09 3.22
C ASP A 482 -26.51 -26.07 4.39
N ARG A 483 -27.58 -26.73 4.86
CA ARG A 483 -27.50 -27.60 6.06
C ARG A 483 -26.96 -28.98 5.74
N ASN A 484 -27.21 -29.49 4.54
CA ASN A 484 -26.74 -30.81 4.13
C ASN A 484 -25.27 -30.78 3.66
N GLY A 485 -24.73 -29.59 3.34
CA GLY A 485 -23.36 -29.37 2.88
C GLY A 485 -23.08 -29.90 1.48
N ASP A 486 -24.09 -29.96 0.63
CA ASP A 486 -23.96 -30.41 -0.76
C ASP A 486 -23.76 -29.25 -1.76
N GLY A 487 -23.84 -28.00 -1.31
CA GLY A 487 -23.69 -26.81 -2.14
C GLY A 487 -24.79 -26.64 -3.20
N THR A 488 -25.93 -27.34 -3.04
CA THR A 488 -27.01 -27.39 -4.01
C THR A 488 -28.35 -27.07 -3.32
N HIS A 489 -28.90 -25.89 -3.58
CA HIS A 489 -30.18 -25.49 -3.01
C HIS A 489 -31.31 -26.45 -3.43
N ASN A 490 -31.78 -27.28 -2.50
CA ASN A 490 -32.82 -28.27 -2.77
C ASN A 490 -33.69 -28.60 -1.52
N GLY A 491 -34.71 -29.44 -1.70
CA GLY A 491 -35.66 -29.76 -0.62
C GLY A 491 -35.07 -30.54 0.57
N THR A 492 -33.82 -31.01 0.48
CA THR A 492 -33.14 -31.77 1.55
C THR A 492 -32.40 -30.88 2.56
N ASP A 493 -32.26 -29.59 2.29
CA ASP A 493 -31.65 -28.60 3.20
C ASP A 493 -32.50 -28.30 4.46
N GLY A 494 -33.76 -28.76 4.46
CA GLY A 494 -34.71 -28.57 5.57
C GLY A 494 -35.09 -27.09 5.76
N MET A 495 -36.31 -26.84 6.25
CA MET A 495 -36.88 -25.49 6.47
C MET A 495 -36.96 -24.53 5.25
N LEU A 496 -36.60 -24.97 4.03
CA LEU A 496 -36.69 -24.17 2.80
C LEU A 496 -38.04 -24.39 2.07
N THR A 497 -39.04 -23.55 2.35
CA THR A 497 -40.22 -23.31 1.48
C THR A 497 -40.15 -21.88 0.93
N ALA A 498 -41.03 -21.43 0.02
CA ALA A 498 -41.02 -20.01 -0.44
C ALA A 498 -41.22 -18.97 0.70
N ALA A 499 -41.62 -19.42 1.90
CA ALA A 499 -41.64 -18.61 3.13
C ALA A 499 -40.29 -18.62 3.91
N SER A 500 -39.23 -19.24 3.36
CA SER A 500 -37.97 -19.52 4.06
C SER A 500 -37.03 -18.34 4.18
N GLU A 501 -37.05 -17.42 3.21
CA GLU A 501 -36.21 -16.21 3.23
C GLU A 501 -36.66 -15.19 4.29
N GLN A 502 -37.88 -15.33 4.82
CA GLN A 502 -38.43 -14.49 5.89
C GLN A 502 -38.17 -15.06 7.30
N VAL A 503 -37.37 -16.12 7.41
CA VAL A 503 -37.09 -16.81 8.68
C VAL A 503 -35.62 -16.62 9.06
N ALA A 504 -35.37 -15.99 10.20
CA ALA A 504 -34.02 -15.66 10.68
C ALA A 504 -33.09 -16.88 10.80
N PHE A 505 -33.67 -18.06 11.05
CA PHE A 505 -32.94 -19.32 11.24
C PHE A 505 -32.53 -20.00 9.94
N ASN A 506 -32.88 -19.45 8.77
CA ASN A 506 -32.55 -20.03 7.46
C ASN A 506 -31.31 -19.42 6.81
N TYR A 507 -30.52 -18.69 7.57
CA TYR A 507 -29.31 -18.04 7.10
C TYR A 507 -28.11 -18.46 7.93
N TYR A 508 -26.97 -18.59 7.25
CA TYR A 508 -25.66 -18.70 7.85
C TYR A 508 -24.84 -17.44 7.58
N PRO A 509 -23.85 -17.15 8.43
CA PRO A 509 -22.80 -16.19 8.09
C PRO A 509 -22.03 -16.69 6.86
N ILE A 510 -21.50 -15.76 6.06
CA ILE A 510 -20.70 -16.11 4.89
C ILE A 510 -19.31 -16.51 5.36
N ASN A 511 -19.15 -17.78 5.72
CA ASN A 511 -17.90 -18.32 6.20
C ASN A 511 -17.20 -19.13 5.10
N PHE A 512 -15.88 -19.05 5.08
CA PHE A 512 -15.03 -19.90 4.25
C PHE A 512 -13.73 -20.21 4.99
N TYR A 513 -12.94 -21.14 4.46
CA TYR A 513 -11.67 -21.53 5.06
C TYR A 513 -10.49 -20.95 4.29
N ASP A 514 -9.74 -20.05 4.94
CA ASP A 514 -8.39 -19.66 4.54
C ASP A 514 -7.39 -20.64 5.19
N ASP A 515 -6.84 -21.53 4.38
CA ASP A 515 -5.87 -22.54 4.78
C ASP A 515 -4.50 -21.95 5.12
N ARG A 516 -4.14 -20.78 4.57
CA ARG A 516 -2.92 -20.04 4.91
C ARG A 516 -3.00 -19.44 6.30
N GLU A 517 -4.15 -18.96 6.75
CA GLU A 517 -4.32 -18.49 8.12
C GLU A 517 -4.60 -19.66 9.09
N GLY A 518 -5.31 -20.68 8.63
CA GLY A 518 -5.74 -21.79 9.49
C GLY A 518 -4.64 -22.79 9.84
N HIS A 519 -3.72 -23.10 8.94
CA HIS A 519 -2.69 -24.09 9.21
C HIS A 519 -1.42 -23.44 9.77
N PRO A 520 -0.92 -23.80 10.96
CA PRO A 520 0.40 -23.30 11.40
C PRO A 520 1.54 -23.87 10.54
N ARG A 521 1.33 -25.05 9.94
CA ARG A 521 2.27 -25.76 9.06
C ARG A 521 1.52 -26.43 7.91
N ASP A 522 2.17 -26.62 6.78
CA ASP A 522 1.61 -27.30 5.60
C ASP A 522 1.50 -28.82 5.81
N THR A 523 0.62 -29.22 6.72
CA THR A 523 0.40 -30.60 7.14
C THR A 523 -1.08 -30.84 7.39
N ASN A 524 -1.58 -32.01 7.00
CA ASN A 524 -2.95 -32.43 7.28
C ASN A 524 -3.22 -32.50 8.79
N LEU A 525 -4.42 -32.06 9.19
CA LEU A 525 -4.97 -32.37 10.50
C LEU A 525 -5.33 -33.87 10.61
N ALA A 526 -5.39 -34.37 11.85
CA ALA A 526 -5.69 -35.78 12.13
C ALA A 526 -7.05 -36.24 11.57
N THR A 527 -8.02 -35.32 11.50
CA THR A 527 -9.36 -35.55 10.93
C THR A 527 -9.54 -34.68 9.70
N ALA A 528 -9.78 -35.30 8.53
CA ALA A 528 -9.81 -34.60 7.25
C ALA A 528 -10.90 -33.50 7.14
N ALA A 529 -12.04 -33.68 7.83
CA ALA A 529 -13.13 -32.71 7.86
C ALA A 529 -12.91 -31.57 8.87
N ASN A 530 -11.85 -31.65 9.69
CA ASN A 530 -11.57 -30.61 10.67
C ASN A 530 -10.79 -29.46 10.04
N CYS A 531 -10.98 -28.27 10.59
CA CYS A 531 -10.18 -27.10 10.28
C CYS A 531 -9.91 -26.31 11.56
N ASN A 532 -8.78 -25.61 11.60
CA ASN A 532 -8.46 -24.77 12.76
C ASN A 532 -9.30 -23.50 12.76
N VAL A 533 -9.79 -23.09 13.93
CA VAL A 533 -10.65 -21.90 14.06
C VAL A 533 -10.01 -20.62 13.50
N ASN A 534 -8.68 -20.49 13.59
CA ASN A 534 -7.97 -19.34 13.06
C ASN A 534 -8.15 -19.09 11.56
N GLY A 535 -8.44 -20.13 10.77
CA GLY A 535 -8.61 -20.03 9.32
C GLY A 535 -10.06 -19.88 8.87
N ILE A 536 -11.02 -19.89 9.80
CA ILE A 536 -12.42 -19.69 9.46
C ILE A 536 -12.65 -18.19 9.39
N MET A 537 -12.83 -17.68 8.17
CA MET A 537 -13.00 -16.26 7.90
C MET A 537 -14.47 -15.95 7.63
N ASN A 538 -14.97 -14.81 8.10
CA ASN A 538 -16.30 -14.31 7.76
C ASN A 538 -16.20 -13.16 6.75
N ALA A 539 -16.83 -13.33 5.59
CA ALA A 539 -16.84 -12.32 4.54
C ALA A 539 -18.03 -11.37 4.65
N VAL A 540 -17.75 -10.08 4.48
CA VAL A 540 -18.72 -9.10 3.99
C VAL A 540 -18.50 -8.99 2.48
N GLU A 541 -19.53 -9.23 1.68
CA GLU A 541 -19.39 -9.18 0.22
C GLU A 541 -19.87 -7.84 -0.36
N ILE A 542 -19.15 -7.36 -1.37
CA ILE A 542 -19.59 -6.27 -2.24
C ILE A 542 -19.80 -6.81 -3.65
N ASP A 543 -21.04 -6.73 -4.13
CA ASP A 543 -21.39 -6.97 -5.52
C ASP A 543 -21.02 -5.72 -6.34
N VAL A 544 -19.90 -5.83 -7.07
CA VAL A 544 -19.29 -4.69 -7.78
C VAL A 544 -20.16 -4.23 -8.95
N GLY A 545 -20.86 -5.14 -9.64
CA GLY A 545 -21.78 -4.77 -10.72
C GLY A 545 -23.01 -4.04 -10.19
N ASN A 546 -23.58 -4.48 -9.08
CA ASN A 546 -24.68 -3.78 -8.41
C ASN A 546 -24.24 -2.42 -7.84
N LEU A 547 -23.02 -2.31 -7.33
CA LEU A 547 -22.43 -1.03 -6.94
C LEU A 547 -22.37 -0.06 -8.15
N ARG A 548 -21.87 -0.52 -9.29
CA ARG A 548 -21.86 0.26 -10.54
C ARG A 548 -23.27 0.65 -10.97
N ARG A 549 -24.26 -0.23 -10.79
CA ARG A 549 -25.67 0.06 -11.08
C ARG A 549 -26.26 1.15 -10.19
N TRP A 550 -25.93 1.15 -8.91
CA TRP A 550 -26.34 2.19 -7.97
C TRP A 550 -25.69 3.55 -8.25
N LEU A 551 -24.44 3.55 -8.73
CA LEU A 551 -23.71 4.75 -9.17
C LEU A 551 -24.25 5.37 -10.47
N GLY A 552 -25.32 4.82 -11.05
CA GLY A 552 -26.03 5.43 -12.17
C GLY A 552 -25.80 4.75 -13.53
N HIS A 553 -25.17 3.59 -13.58
CA HIS A 553 -24.90 2.87 -14.83
C HIS A 553 -25.88 1.69 -15.05
N ALA A 554 -26.30 1.45 -16.29
CA ALA A 554 -26.91 0.17 -16.64
C ALA A 554 -25.81 -0.82 -17.06
N ILE A 555 -26.02 -2.12 -16.84
CA ILE A 555 -25.07 -3.17 -17.26
C ILE A 555 -25.85 -4.21 -18.07
N GLY A 556 -25.63 -4.25 -19.39
CA GLY A 556 -26.38 -5.14 -20.28
C GLY A 556 -27.89 -4.92 -20.14
N ALA A 557 -28.61 -5.97 -19.72
CA ALA A 557 -30.06 -5.91 -19.45
C ALA A 557 -30.41 -5.46 -18.02
N ALA A 558 -29.44 -5.41 -17.11
CA ALA A 558 -29.66 -4.99 -15.73
C ALA A 558 -29.76 -3.46 -15.64
N PRO A 559 -30.91 -2.90 -15.18
CA PRO A 559 -31.11 -1.46 -15.15
C PRO A 559 -30.35 -0.79 -14.00
N VAL A 560 -30.19 0.53 -14.12
CA VAL A 560 -29.73 1.40 -13.02
C VAL A 560 -30.56 1.13 -11.76
N ILE A 561 -29.90 1.04 -10.61
CA ILE A 561 -30.58 0.96 -9.32
C ILE A 561 -30.89 2.40 -8.88
N ALA A 562 -32.18 2.71 -8.73
CA ALA A 562 -32.59 4.04 -8.27
C ALA A 562 -32.10 4.29 -6.84
N GLY A 563 -31.55 5.49 -6.59
CA GLY A 563 -31.01 5.83 -5.28
C GLY A 563 -30.18 7.10 -5.31
N THR A 564 -29.30 7.23 -4.33
CA THR A 564 -28.42 8.40 -4.15
C THR A 564 -27.05 8.22 -4.79
N GLY A 565 -26.76 7.07 -5.41
CA GLY A 565 -25.42 6.79 -5.96
C GLY A 565 -24.99 7.73 -7.09
N ASN A 566 -25.92 8.36 -7.81
CA ASN A 566 -25.59 9.40 -8.80
C ASN A 566 -25.14 10.73 -8.19
N GLN A 567 -25.22 10.89 -6.86
CA GLN A 567 -24.78 12.09 -6.13
C GLN A 567 -23.35 11.95 -5.59
N VAL A 568 -22.76 10.76 -5.67
CA VAL A 568 -21.40 10.49 -5.20
C VAL A 568 -20.40 11.29 -6.04
N ASP A 569 -19.50 12.00 -5.37
CA ASP A 569 -18.40 12.70 -6.06
C ASP A 569 -17.55 11.69 -6.83
N PHE A 570 -17.21 12.01 -8.07
CA PHE A 570 -16.32 11.22 -8.92
C PHE A 570 -15.21 12.06 -9.55
N VAL A 571 -15.19 13.38 -9.28
CA VAL A 571 -14.29 14.32 -9.95
C VAL A 571 -12.96 14.39 -9.21
N GLN A 572 -12.98 14.50 -7.88
CA GLN A 572 -11.76 14.75 -7.09
C GLN A 572 -10.70 13.66 -7.25
N GLN A 573 -11.12 12.39 -7.38
CA GLN A 573 -10.23 11.23 -7.50
C GLN A 573 -10.23 10.61 -8.90
N ASN A 574 -10.82 11.26 -9.91
CA ASN A 574 -10.98 10.68 -11.25
C ASN A 574 -11.69 9.30 -11.25
N GLY A 575 -12.76 9.18 -10.46
CA GLY A 575 -13.47 7.93 -10.22
C GLY A 575 -13.85 7.77 -8.76
N TYR A 576 -13.97 6.52 -8.31
CA TYR A 576 -14.47 6.19 -6.97
C TYR A 576 -13.45 5.39 -6.17
N VAL A 577 -13.25 5.78 -4.91
CA VAL A 577 -12.57 5.00 -3.88
C VAL A 577 -13.63 4.52 -2.90
N LEU A 578 -13.79 3.20 -2.80
CA LEU A 578 -14.57 2.54 -1.75
C LEU A 578 -13.62 2.13 -0.63
N TYR A 579 -13.89 2.60 0.58
CA TYR A 579 -13.14 2.24 1.77
C TYR A 579 -13.93 1.28 2.65
N PHE A 580 -13.29 0.20 3.10
CA PHE A 580 -13.87 -0.81 3.96
C PHE A 580 -13.10 -0.96 5.27
N SER A 581 -13.84 -1.08 6.37
CA SER A 581 -13.29 -1.42 7.69
C SER A 581 -14.31 -2.25 8.45
N ASP A 582 -13.89 -3.43 8.90
CA ASP A 582 -14.67 -4.28 9.79
C ASP A 582 -13.84 -4.58 11.05
N ARG A 583 -14.24 -3.94 12.14
CA ARG A 583 -13.63 -4.09 13.47
C ARG A 583 -14.53 -4.86 14.44
N ARG A 584 -15.50 -5.62 13.93
CA ARG A 584 -16.29 -6.53 14.76
C ARG A 584 -15.38 -7.55 15.43
N GLY A 585 -15.62 -7.84 16.71
CA GLY A 585 -14.79 -8.75 17.50
C GLY A 585 -13.35 -8.26 17.72
N MET A 586 -12.97 -7.05 17.31
CA MET A 586 -11.60 -6.60 17.47
C MET A 586 -11.36 -6.17 18.92
N VAL A 587 -10.47 -6.87 19.60
CA VAL A 587 -10.04 -6.52 20.97
C VAL A 587 -9.22 -5.21 20.91
N PRO A 588 -9.43 -4.23 21.81
CA PRO A 588 -8.60 -3.04 21.85
C PRO A 588 -7.13 -3.35 22.16
N SER A 589 -6.20 -2.73 21.44
CA SER A 589 -4.77 -2.96 21.61
C SER A 589 -4.30 -2.52 23.00
N PRO A 590 -3.69 -3.39 23.81
CA PRO A 590 -3.19 -3.05 25.13
C PRO A 590 -1.95 -2.13 25.08
N ASN A 591 -1.31 -2.02 23.91
CA ASN A 591 -0.10 -1.23 23.68
C ASN A 591 -0.41 0.23 23.29
N THR A 592 -1.68 0.60 23.21
CA THR A 592 -2.13 1.98 22.91
C THR A 592 -2.67 2.67 24.17
N ASN A 593 -2.52 3.99 24.25
CA ASN A 593 -3.07 4.81 25.35
C ASN A 593 -3.83 6.04 24.81
N PRO A 594 -5.17 6.10 24.94
CA PRO A 594 -6.05 5.06 25.49
C PRO A 594 -6.05 3.78 24.64
N GLN A 595 -6.47 2.66 25.23
CA GLN A 595 -6.62 1.40 24.50
C GLN A 595 -7.72 1.53 23.46
N VAL A 596 -7.37 1.33 22.18
CA VAL A 596 -8.29 1.45 21.04
C VAL A 596 -8.11 0.28 20.08
N THR A 597 -9.13 0.01 19.26
CA THR A 597 -8.98 -0.90 18.12
C THR A 597 -8.06 -0.24 17.09
N THR A 598 -7.07 -0.98 16.58
CA THR A 598 -6.03 -0.44 15.67
C THR A 598 -6.22 -0.86 14.21
N GLY A 599 -7.16 -1.78 13.95
CA GLY A 599 -7.29 -2.45 12.66
C GLY A 599 -6.38 -3.67 12.52
N GLU A 600 -5.55 -3.97 13.51
CA GLU A 600 -4.65 -5.12 13.52
C GLU A 600 -5.39 -6.35 14.05
N TYR A 601 -4.93 -7.54 13.64
CA TYR A 601 -5.42 -8.78 14.25
C TYR A 601 -5.00 -8.85 15.72
N GLY A 602 -3.78 -8.42 16.06
CA GLY A 602 -3.27 -8.43 17.44
C GLY A 602 -2.73 -9.78 17.90
N PHE A 603 -2.41 -10.67 16.98
CA PHE A 603 -1.74 -11.93 17.26
C PHE A 603 -0.66 -12.21 16.21
N GLU A 604 0.57 -12.27 16.69
CA GLU A 604 1.79 -12.34 15.89
C GLU A 604 2.64 -13.60 16.19
N ASP A 605 2.24 -14.40 17.19
CA ASP A 605 2.85 -15.69 17.59
C ASP A 605 2.52 -16.80 16.56
N VAL A 606 3.09 -16.70 15.36
CA VAL A 606 2.76 -17.48 14.15
C VAL A 606 3.97 -18.18 13.50
N VAL A 607 5.19 -17.72 13.76
CA VAL A 607 6.43 -18.25 13.18
C VAL A 607 6.86 -19.49 13.94
N ASN A 608 7.04 -19.39 15.26
CA ASN A 608 7.34 -20.52 16.15
C ASN A 608 8.41 -21.47 15.60
N SER A 609 9.56 -20.93 15.22
CA SER A 609 10.61 -21.62 14.45
C SER A 609 11.20 -22.85 15.16
N GLY A 610 11.14 -22.88 16.49
CA GLY A 610 11.53 -24.05 17.31
C GLY A 610 10.52 -25.21 17.26
N SER A 611 9.31 -24.97 16.78
CA SER A 611 8.21 -25.95 16.75
C SER A 611 7.95 -26.45 15.33
N SER A 612 8.20 -27.74 15.09
CA SER A 612 7.85 -28.39 13.82
C SER A 612 6.35 -28.51 13.59
N ALA A 613 5.53 -28.33 14.64
CA ALA A 613 4.08 -28.27 14.57
C ALA A 613 3.56 -26.82 14.45
N GLY A 614 4.40 -25.81 14.67
CA GLY A 614 4.03 -24.40 14.66
C GLY A 614 3.06 -24.00 15.77
N VAL A 615 3.18 -24.67 16.92
CA VAL A 615 2.41 -24.32 18.11
C VAL A 615 2.99 -23.03 18.70
N PRO A 616 2.13 -22.05 19.04
CA PRO A 616 2.50 -20.82 19.75
C PRO A 616 3.32 -21.06 21.01
N ASP A 617 4.37 -20.27 21.22
CA ASP A 617 5.32 -20.44 22.31
C ASP A 617 5.37 -19.25 23.30
N GLY A 618 4.72 -18.13 22.95
CA GLY A 618 4.60 -16.95 23.80
C GLY A 618 5.86 -16.07 23.84
N GLY A 619 6.79 -16.20 22.89
CA GLY A 619 7.96 -15.33 22.77
C GLY A 619 8.22 -14.85 21.33
N LEU A 620 8.83 -13.68 21.18
CA LEU A 620 9.29 -13.20 19.87
C LEU A 620 10.42 -14.08 19.30
N GLU A 621 10.36 -14.38 18.01
CA GLU A 621 11.50 -14.94 17.29
C GLU A 621 12.76 -14.05 17.29
N ASN A 622 13.93 -14.71 17.33
CA ASN A 622 15.19 -14.01 17.14
C ASN A 622 15.45 -13.70 15.64
N PRO A 623 16.09 -12.55 15.35
CA PRO A 623 16.63 -11.56 16.30
C PRO A 623 15.60 -10.52 16.76
N VAL A 624 15.64 -10.14 18.05
CA VAL A 624 14.96 -8.95 18.59
C VAL A 624 16.02 -7.89 18.90
N PRO A 625 15.92 -6.62 18.41
CA PRO A 625 14.86 -6.01 17.57
C PRO A 625 14.75 -6.51 16.13
N GLY A 626 13.54 -6.46 15.56
CA GLY A 626 13.27 -6.88 14.17
C GLY A 626 12.82 -8.33 14.02
N SER A 627 12.08 -8.83 15.01
CA SER A 627 11.51 -10.19 14.97
C SER A 627 10.56 -10.34 13.78
N PRO A 628 10.52 -11.51 13.11
CA PRO A 628 9.49 -11.82 12.13
C PRO A 628 8.07 -11.91 12.72
N GLU A 629 7.94 -11.96 14.05
CA GLU A 629 6.68 -11.89 14.81
C GLU A 629 6.41 -10.51 15.41
N ASP A 630 7.14 -9.47 15.00
CA ASP A 630 6.90 -8.09 15.41
C ASP A 630 6.50 -7.26 14.18
N VAL A 631 5.30 -7.53 13.64
CA VAL A 631 4.88 -6.96 12.33
C VAL A 631 4.50 -5.49 12.43
N ASN A 632 4.28 -4.96 13.65
CA ASN A 632 4.08 -3.53 13.90
C ASN A 632 5.35 -2.80 14.37
N GLY A 633 6.44 -3.52 14.67
CA GLY A 633 7.75 -2.96 15.01
C GLY A 633 7.83 -2.35 16.41
N ASN A 634 6.98 -2.78 17.34
CA ASN A 634 6.90 -2.26 18.70
C ASN A 634 7.84 -2.98 19.69
N ASN A 635 8.53 -4.06 19.27
CA ASN A 635 9.37 -4.95 20.06
C ASN A 635 8.65 -5.69 21.20
N ILE A 636 7.36 -5.94 21.06
CA ILE A 636 6.49 -6.64 22.01
C ILE A 636 5.76 -7.72 21.23
N LEU A 637 5.69 -8.95 21.76
CA LEU A 637 4.85 -9.98 21.17
C LEU A 637 3.37 -9.65 21.42
N ASP A 638 2.61 -9.45 20.35
CA ASP A 638 1.16 -9.30 20.44
C ASP A 638 0.44 -10.66 20.36
N THR A 639 -0.42 -10.96 21.33
CA THR A 639 -1.26 -12.18 21.39
C THR A 639 -2.70 -11.93 21.81
N TRP A 640 -3.08 -10.67 22.02
CA TRP A 640 -4.36 -10.26 22.58
C TRP A 640 -5.52 -10.48 21.60
N GLY A 641 -5.23 -10.50 20.29
CA GLY A 641 -6.21 -10.73 19.22
C GLY A 641 -6.77 -12.15 19.16
N ALA A 642 -6.08 -13.12 19.75
CA ALA A 642 -6.52 -14.52 19.78
C ALA A 642 -7.52 -14.83 20.91
N ASN A 643 -7.86 -13.86 21.76
CA ASN A 643 -8.69 -14.07 22.96
C ASN A 643 -10.03 -14.73 22.65
N ASP A 644 -10.69 -14.28 21.58
CA ASP A 644 -12.10 -14.54 21.29
C ASP A 644 -12.31 -15.28 19.97
N VAL A 645 -11.26 -15.59 19.20
CA VAL A 645 -11.37 -16.27 17.88
C VAL A 645 -12.03 -17.64 17.94
N GLY A 646 -11.97 -18.34 19.09
CA GLY A 646 -12.57 -19.66 19.28
C GLY A 646 -14.01 -19.64 19.79
N ASP A 647 -14.49 -18.51 20.32
CA ASP A 647 -15.67 -18.46 21.18
C ASP A 647 -16.95 -18.89 20.45
N GLY A 648 -17.14 -18.41 19.22
CA GLY A 648 -18.26 -18.79 18.34
C GLY A 648 -18.27 -20.27 17.95
N PHE A 649 -17.16 -20.99 18.15
CA PHE A 649 -17.01 -22.41 17.82
C PHE A 649 -16.92 -23.31 19.06
N GLY A 650 -17.25 -22.77 20.24
CA GLY A 650 -17.27 -23.52 21.49
C GLY A 650 -15.89 -23.74 22.13
N ILE A 651 -14.90 -22.90 21.79
CA ILE A 651 -13.52 -22.99 22.29
C ILE A 651 -13.15 -21.68 23.00
N ASP A 652 -13.00 -21.73 24.33
CA ASP A 652 -12.52 -20.58 25.12
C ASP A 652 -10.99 -20.53 25.13
N LEU A 653 -10.42 -19.52 24.46
CA LEU A 653 -8.97 -19.28 24.40
C LEU A 653 -8.48 -18.27 25.45
N SER A 654 -9.39 -17.55 26.11
CA SER A 654 -9.05 -16.49 27.04
C SER A 654 -8.18 -16.92 28.24
N PRO A 655 -8.33 -18.13 28.85
CA PRO A 655 -7.50 -18.57 29.96
C PRO A 655 -6.17 -19.22 29.54
N ALA A 656 -5.92 -19.43 28.24
CA ALA A 656 -4.71 -20.09 27.75
C ALA A 656 -3.47 -19.17 27.78
N ASN A 657 -2.31 -19.76 28.06
CA ASN A 657 -1.01 -19.07 28.00
C ASN A 657 0.11 -20.05 27.62
N PRO A 658 0.70 -19.98 26.41
CA PRO A 658 0.34 -19.07 25.32
C PRO A 658 -1.05 -19.39 24.75
N ARG A 659 -1.67 -18.40 24.11
CA ARG A 659 -2.95 -18.60 23.42
C ARG A 659 -2.71 -19.31 22.10
N ASN A 660 -3.57 -20.27 21.77
CA ASN A 660 -3.39 -21.08 20.59
C ASN A 660 -4.70 -21.13 19.76
N PRO A 661 -4.83 -20.28 18.72
CA PRO A 661 -6.00 -20.29 17.85
C PRO A 661 -6.00 -21.43 16.82
N TYR A 662 -4.97 -22.28 16.80
CA TYR A 662 -4.89 -23.46 15.93
C TYR A 662 -5.59 -24.69 16.56
N GLN A 663 -6.82 -24.50 17.02
CA GLN A 663 -7.66 -25.56 17.57
C GLN A 663 -8.63 -26.10 16.51
N PRO A 664 -8.71 -27.43 16.30
CA PRO A 664 -9.53 -28.01 15.24
C PRO A 664 -11.00 -28.13 15.64
N VAL A 665 -11.90 -27.76 14.72
CA VAL A 665 -13.35 -28.01 14.78
C VAL A 665 -13.82 -28.68 13.49
N ASN A 666 -15.00 -29.30 13.49
CA ASN A 666 -15.58 -29.81 12.24
C ASN A 666 -15.95 -28.63 11.35
N CYS A 667 -15.30 -28.51 10.20
CA CYS A 667 -15.38 -27.31 9.39
C CYS A 667 -16.73 -27.18 8.66
N THR A 668 -17.34 -28.29 8.25
CA THR A 668 -18.62 -28.27 7.52
C THR A 668 -19.81 -28.08 8.43
N THR A 669 -19.80 -28.66 9.63
CA THR A 669 -20.93 -28.55 10.56
C THR A 669 -20.76 -27.39 11.52
N ILE A 670 -19.59 -27.21 12.12
CA ILE A 670 -19.35 -26.15 13.10
C ILE A 670 -18.85 -24.88 12.42
N GLY A 671 -17.79 -24.96 11.61
CA GLY A 671 -17.17 -23.78 11.00
C GLY A 671 -18.09 -22.99 10.07
N ARG A 672 -18.87 -23.71 9.24
CA ARG A 672 -19.84 -23.08 8.32
C ARG A 672 -21.00 -22.36 9.02
N ALA A 673 -21.61 -23.03 9.99
CA ALA A 673 -22.91 -22.62 10.52
C ALA A 673 -22.82 -21.55 11.61
N ASN A 674 -21.68 -21.45 12.30
CA ASN A 674 -21.52 -20.63 13.49
C ASN A 674 -20.87 -19.28 13.22
N ARG A 675 -21.12 -18.32 14.11
CA ARG A 675 -20.51 -16.99 14.00
C ARG A 675 -19.00 -17.06 14.13
N VAL A 676 -18.32 -16.24 13.35
CA VAL A 676 -16.90 -15.92 13.56
C VAL A 676 -16.83 -14.81 14.60
N THR A 677 -15.96 -15.00 15.59
CA THR A 677 -15.63 -14.05 16.65
C THR A 677 -14.16 -13.62 16.50
N GLY A 678 -13.77 -12.52 17.16
CA GLY A 678 -12.44 -11.96 16.97
C GLY A 678 -12.22 -11.26 15.63
N ALA A 679 -11.01 -10.77 15.41
CA ALA A 679 -10.60 -10.14 14.15
C ALA A 679 -10.33 -11.17 13.04
N ARG A 680 -11.43 -11.77 12.53
CA ARG A 680 -11.46 -12.74 11.42
C ARG A 680 -12.50 -12.38 10.34
N HIS A 681 -12.72 -11.08 10.17
CA HIS A 681 -13.63 -10.52 9.18
C HIS A 681 -12.88 -9.94 7.97
N VAL A 682 -13.42 -10.16 6.77
CA VAL A 682 -12.77 -9.83 5.49
C VAL A 682 -13.74 -9.18 4.52
N LEU A 683 -13.21 -8.48 3.52
CA LEU A 683 -13.99 -8.02 2.37
C LEU A 683 -13.86 -9.01 1.22
N LYS A 684 -14.98 -9.44 0.64
CA LYS A 684 -14.99 -10.22 -0.61
C LYS A 684 -15.64 -9.43 -1.74
N LEU A 685 -14.95 -9.30 -2.86
CA LEU A 685 -15.46 -8.66 -4.08
C LEU A 685 -15.96 -9.72 -5.04
N VAL A 686 -17.21 -9.55 -5.48
CA VAL A 686 -17.89 -10.44 -6.43
C VAL A 686 -18.46 -9.63 -7.60
N ASP A 687 -18.84 -10.31 -8.68
CA ASP A 687 -19.40 -9.68 -9.89
C ASP A 687 -18.51 -8.58 -10.50
N GLY A 688 -17.18 -8.73 -10.40
CA GLY A 688 -16.20 -7.75 -10.85
C GLY A 688 -15.77 -7.87 -12.31
N THR A 689 -16.44 -8.65 -13.16
CA THR A 689 -15.96 -8.96 -14.52
C THR A 689 -15.89 -7.73 -15.45
N LEU A 690 -15.36 -7.90 -16.66
CA LEU A 690 -15.18 -6.83 -17.65
C LEU A 690 -16.47 -6.02 -17.86
N GLY A 691 -16.37 -4.69 -17.70
CA GLY A 691 -17.50 -3.76 -17.80
C GLY A 691 -18.30 -3.53 -16.51
N ASN A 692 -18.07 -4.32 -15.45
CA ASN A 692 -18.83 -4.20 -14.21
C ASN A 692 -18.23 -3.22 -13.19
N LEU A 693 -16.92 -2.93 -13.25
CA LEU A 693 -16.30 -1.99 -12.31
C LEU A 693 -16.86 -0.57 -12.47
N PRO A 694 -17.12 0.17 -11.39
CA PRO A 694 -17.51 1.58 -11.48
C PRO A 694 -16.57 2.43 -12.35
N THR A 695 -17.17 3.30 -13.15
CA THR A 695 -16.49 4.35 -13.91
C THR A 695 -17.25 5.65 -13.74
N ARG A 696 -16.63 6.80 -14.03
CA ARG A 696 -17.27 8.11 -13.83
C ARG A 696 -18.60 8.20 -14.58
N LEU A 697 -19.57 8.88 -13.98
CA LEU A 697 -20.93 9.00 -14.52
C LEU A 697 -20.99 9.88 -15.77
N ASP A 698 -20.07 10.84 -15.93
CA ASP A 698 -19.97 11.70 -17.10
C ASP A 698 -19.40 11.00 -18.34
N ASN A 699 -19.03 9.71 -18.22
CA ASN A 699 -18.51 8.84 -19.27
C ASN A 699 -17.40 9.48 -20.14
N PRO A 700 -16.32 10.02 -19.53
CA PRO A 700 -15.23 10.63 -20.27
C PRO A 700 -14.40 9.56 -20.99
N THR A 701 -13.52 9.98 -21.90
CA THR A 701 -12.53 9.08 -22.52
C THR A 701 -11.13 9.55 -22.13
N PRO A 702 -10.42 8.82 -21.24
CA PRO A 702 -10.80 7.56 -20.59
C PRO A 702 -11.81 7.75 -19.43
N PRO A 703 -12.52 6.69 -19.02
CA PRO A 703 -13.73 6.77 -18.18
C PRO A 703 -13.46 6.93 -16.67
N GLY A 704 -12.21 7.14 -16.25
CA GLY A 704 -11.81 7.11 -14.84
C GLY A 704 -11.73 5.68 -14.28
N GLY A 705 -11.81 5.54 -12.96
CA GLY A 705 -11.53 4.26 -12.32
C GLY A 705 -12.28 3.93 -11.03
N PHE A 706 -11.88 2.81 -10.44
CA PHE A 706 -12.41 2.29 -9.19
C PHE A 706 -11.31 1.69 -8.33
N THR A 707 -11.20 2.15 -7.08
CA THR A 707 -10.26 1.61 -6.11
C THR A 707 -11.00 1.08 -4.90
N VAL A 708 -10.66 -0.14 -4.46
CA VAL A 708 -11.09 -0.68 -3.17
C VAL A 708 -9.95 -0.54 -2.18
N ALA A 709 -10.19 0.16 -1.08
CA ALA A 709 -9.26 0.34 0.02
C ALA A 709 -9.79 -0.38 1.27
N SER A 710 -8.96 -1.13 1.98
CA SER A 710 -9.44 -1.90 3.14
C SER A 710 -8.36 -2.05 4.22
N GLU A 711 -8.72 -1.85 5.48
CA GLU A 711 -7.82 -2.25 6.58
C GLU A 711 -7.85 -3.76 6.87
N ASN A 712 -8.85 -4.47 6.35
CA ASN A 712 -8.99 -5.92 6.39
C ASN A 712 -8.45 -6.56 5.09
N PRO A 713 -8.17 -7.87 5.08
CA PRO A 713 -7.89 -8.63 3.86
C PRO A 713 -9.01 -8.53 2.82
N VAL A 714 -8.64 -8.49 1.53
CA VAL A 714 -9.58 -8.46 0.41
C VAL A 714 -9.46 -9.73 -0.43
N TYR A 715 -10.60 -10.37 -0.69
CA TYR A 715 -10.73 -11.54 -1.54
C TYR A 715 -11.42 -11.16 -2.84
N VAL A 716 -10.87 -11.55 -3.98
CA VAL A 716 -11.46 -11.25 -5.30
C VAL A 716 -11.89 -12.55 -5.95
N GLN A 717 -13.20 -12.75 -6.09
CA GLN A 717 -13.76 -13.99 -6.64
C GLN A 717 -14.18 -13.84 -8.09
N GLY A 718 -13.60 -14.70 -8.95
CA GLY A 718 -13.83 -14.73 -10.38
C GLY A 718 -13.06 -13.66 -11.15
N ASP A 719 -13.35 -13.56 -12.46
CA ASP A 719 -12.73 -12.56 -13.34
C ASP A 719 -12.98 -11.13 -12.82
N TYR A 720 -11.93 -10.29 -12.81
CA TYR A 720 -11.98 -8.92 -12.30
C TYR A 720 -11.41 -7.91 -13.31
N ASN A 721 -12.24 -6.96 -13.76
CA ASN A 721 -11.93 -5.92 -14.76
C ASN A 721 -11.37 -6.46 -16.10
N ALA A 722 -11.59 -7.75 -16.33
CA ALA A 722 -11.17 -8.53 -17.47
C ALA A 722 -12.16 -9.71 -17.58
N SER A 723 -12.05 -10.53 -18.63
CA SER A 723 -12.89 -11.73 -18.74
C SER A 723 -12.24 -12.82 -19.55
N THR A 724 -12.68 -14.05 -19.33
CA THR A 724 -12.25 -15.21 -20.12
C THR A 724 -12.53 -15.06 -21.63
N GLY A 725 -13.61 -14.38 -22.01
CA GLY A 725 -14.00 -14.21 -23.42
C GLY A 725 -13.24 -13.09 -24.15
N ALA A 726 -12.90 -12.00 -23.47
CA ALA A 726 -12.28 -10.82 -24.06
C ALA A 726 -10.83 -10.56 -23.60
N GLY A 727 -10.30 -11.37 -22.68
CA GLY A 727 -9.02 -11.13 -22.03
C GLY A 727 -8.98 -9.78 -21.32
N PHE A 728 -7.92 -9.00 -21.57
CA PHE A 728 -7.73 -7.64 -21.07
C PHE A 728 -8.36 -6.55 -21.97
N GLY A 729 -9.38 -6.90 -22.76
CA GLY A 729 -10.06 -5.98 -23.68
C GLY A 729 -10.88 -4.88 -22.99
N ASP A 730 -11.55 -4.06 -23.79
CA ASP A 730 -12.44 -2.97 -23.35
C ASP A 730 -13.92 -3.41 -23.23
N PRO A 731 -14.74 -2.73 -22.42
CA PRO A 731 -14.42 -1.55 -21.61
C PRO A 731 -13.87 -1.91 -20.22
N HIS A 732 -12.62 -1.54 -19.94
CA HIS A 732 -12.00 -1.69 -18.62
C HIS A 732 -12.00 -0.35 -17.85
N ALA A 733 -11.85 -0.43 -16.54
CA ALA A 733 -11.67 0.72 -15.65
C ALA A 733 -10.22 0.82 -15.16
N ALA A 734 -9.77 2.01 -14.79
CA ALA A 734 -8.51 2.15 -14.03
C ALA A 734 -8.72 1.61 -12.61
N ALA A 735 -8.28 0.38 -12.35
CA ALA A 735 -8.65 -0.35 -11.14
C ALA A 735 -7.49 -0.56 -10.16
N ALA A 736 -7.75 -0.43 -8.86
CA ALA A 736 -6.80 -0.83 -7.82
C ALA A 736 -7.47 -1.48 -6.60
N ILE A 737 -6.72 -2.33 -5.90
CA ILE A 737 -7.05 -2.81 -4.56
C ILE A 737 -5.89 -2.47 -3.64
N ILE A 738 -6.17 -1.76 -2.55
CA ILE A 738 -5.19 -1.35 -1.55
C ILE A 738 -5.63 -1.87 -0.18
N ALA A 739 -5.05 -2.97 0.29
CA ALA A 739 -5.58 -3.72 1.43
C ALA A 739 -4.48 -4.30 2.35
N ASP A 740 -4.84 -4.81 3.53
CA ASP A 740 -3.89 -5.55 4.37
C ASP A 740 -3.23 -6.69 3.58
N THR A 741 -4.04 -7.50 2.89
CA THR A 741 -3.60 -8.52 1.94
C THR A 741 -4.63 -8.70 0.83
N VAL A 742 -4.22 -9.28 -0.31
CA VAL A 742 -5.13 -9.60 -1.42
C VAL A 742 -5.01 -11.07 -1.81
N THR A 743 -6.14 -11.76 -1.76
CA THR A 743 -6.30 -13.16 -2.18
C THR A 743 -7.16 -13.20 -3.43
N VAL A 744 -6.72 -13.94 -4.45
CA VAL A 744 -7.49 -14.16 -5.68
C VAL A 744 -8.08 -15.55 -5.70
N LEU A 745 -9.37 -15.63 -5.99
CA LEU A 745 -10.16 -16.85 -6.00
C LEU A 745 -10.71 -17.04 -7.41
N SER A 746 -10.47 -18.21 -8.00
CA SER A 746 -10.78 -18.49 -9.40
C SER A 746 -12.29 -18.46 -9.69
N ASN A 747 -12.65 -18.52 -10.98
CA ASN A 747 -14.04 -18.69 -11.38
C ASN A 747 -14.67 -20.01 -10.86
N ASN A 748 -13.88 -20.97 -10.35
CA ASN A 748 -14.37 -22.22 -9.78
C ASN A 748 -14.41 -22.22 -8.24
N TRP A 749 -14.03 -21.13 -7.58
CA TRP A 749 -14.07 -21.04 -6.13
C TRP A 749 -15.50 -21.19 -5.58
N SER A 750 -15.59 -21.88 -4.44
CA SER A 750 -16.81 -22.10 -3.67
C SER A 750 -16.46 -22.08 -2.17
N ASP A 751 -17.17 -21.24 -1.41
CA ASP A 751 -16.96 -21.09 0.03
C ASP A 751 -17.23 -22.42 0.76
N SER A 752 -18.32 -23.11 0.41
CA SER A 752 -18.69 -24.42 0.96
C SER A 752 -17.64 -25.50 0.66
N THR A 753 -17.05 -25.47 -0.54
CA THR A 753 -16.01 -26.42 -0.96
C THR A 753 -14.72 -26.24 -0.16
N SER A 754 -14.37 -24.99 0.18
CA SER A 754 -13.21 -24.69 1.03
C SER A 754 -13.35 -25.31 2.43
N LEU A 755 -14.53 -25.18 3.03
CA LEU A 755 -14.88 -25.76 4.34
C LEU A 755 -15.01 -27.28 4.30
N LYS A 756 -15.41 -27.86 3.16
CA LYS A 756 -15.50 -29.31 2.98
C LYS A 756 -14.15 -29.99 2.80
N ASN A 757 -13.20 -29.28 2.20
CA ASN A 757 -11.89 -29.80 1.88
C ASN A 757 -10.76 -29.01 2.56
N PRO A 758 -10.78 -28.74 3.88
CA PRO A 758 -9.80 -27.85 4.51
C PRO A 758 -8.38 -28.42 4.45
N ASN A 759 -8.25 -29.75 4.52
CA ASN A 759 -6.97 -30.47 4.44
C ASN A 759 -6.69 -31.08 3.05
N ASN A 760 -7.57 -30.89 2.06
CA ASN A 760 -7.46 -31.54 0.76
C ASN A 760 -7.36 -30.49 -0.35
N LEU A 761 -6.13 -30.07 -0.65
CA LEU A 761 -5.84 -29.08 -1.69
C LEU A 761 -6.45 -29.47 -3.05
N GLY A 762 -6.38 -30.75 -3.43
CA GLY A 762 -6.98 -31.24 -4.68
C GLY A 762 -8.51 -31.17 -4.73
N GLY A 763 -9.18 -31.01 -3.58
CA GLY A 763 -10.62 -30.78 -3.49
C GLY A 763 -11.03 -29.33 -3.76
N ARG A 764 -10.08 -28.38 -3.77
CA ARG A 764 -10.29 -26.95 -4.06
C ARG A 764 -9.70 -26.61 -5.43
N ALA A 765 -10.20 -27.25 -6.49
CA ALA A 765 -9.63 -27.11 -7.83
C ALA A 765 -9.88 -25.71 -8.41
N GLY A 766 -8.81 -24.98 -8.74
CA GLY A 766 -8.86 -23.68 -9.39
C GLY A 766 -8.80 -23.78 -10.92
N ASN A 767 -9.38 -22.81 -11.62
CA ASN A 767 -9.39 -22.74 -13.09
C ASN A 767 -8.81 -21.43 -13.63
N SER A 768 -8.64 -21.35 -14.96
CA SER A 768 -8.12 -20.13 -15.59
C SER A 768 -9.03 -18.93 -15.33
N SER A 769 -8.44 -17.85 -14.84
CA SER A 769 -9.15 -16.62 -14.44
C SER A 769 -8.32 -15.38 -14.81
N TRP A 770 -8.98 -14.22 -14.94
CA TRP A 770 -8.41 -12.98 -15.45
C TRP A 770 -8.57 -11.81 -14.49
N TYR A 771 -7.47 -11.14 -14.15
CA TYR A 771 -7.47 -10.02 -13.21
C TYR A 771 -6.71 -8.84 -13.80
N ARG A 772 -7.37 -7.69 -13.91
CA ARG A 772 -6.75 -6.43 -14.33
C ARG A 772 -6.90 -5.34 -13.27
N MET A 773 -5.91 -5.21 -12.40
CA MET A 773 -5.93 -4.23 -11.31
C MET A 773 -4.52 -4.00 -10.76
N ALA A 774 -4.24 -2.78 -10.30
CA ALA A 774 -3.12 -2.58 -9.40
C ALA A 774 -3.43 -3.15 -8.00
N VAL A 775 -2.42 -3.70 -7.33
CA VAL A 775 -2.54 -4.23 -5.98
C VAL A 775 -1.45 -3.61 -5.12
N ALA A 776 -1.86 -2.89 -4.07
CA ALA A 776 -0.97 -2.48 -3.00
C ALA A 776 -1.35 -3.21 -1.70
N ALA A 777 -0.50 -4.11 -1.22
CA ALA A 777 -0.84 -5.00 -0.13
C ALA A 777 0.35 -5.33 0.78
N GLY A 778 0.04 -5.85 1.96
CA GLY A 778 1.03 -6.31 2.93
C GLY A 778 1.61 -7.67 2.56
N LYS A 779 2.88 -7.89 2.95
CA LYS A 779 3.55 -9.20 2.91
C LYS A 779 3.87 -9.69 4.33
N THR A 780 4.09 -10.98 4.49
CA THR A 780 4.60 -11.53 5.76
C THR A 780 6.10 -11.23 5.88
N LEU A 781 6.62 -11.14 7.11
CA LEU A 781 8.05 -11.01 7.34
C LEU A 781 8.76 -12.35 7.11
N ALA A 782 9.94 -12.29 6.49
CA ALA A 782 10.80 -13.45 6.33
C ALA A 782 11.56 -13.77 7.62
N PHE A 783 11.93 -15.04 7.79
CA PHE A 783 12.70 -15.55 8.92
C PHE A 783 13.69 -16.63 8.48
N PRO A 784 14.77 -16.86 9.26
CA PRO A 784 15.75 -17.88 8.91
C PRO A 784 15.12 -19.27 8.73
N GLN A 785 15.57 -20.00 7.71
CA GLN A 785 15.07 -21.34 7.43
C GLN A 785 15.23 -22.24 8.68
N PRO A 786 14.13 -22.80 9.23
CA PRO A 786 14.23 -23.69 10.37
C PRO A 786 14.80 -25.05 9.95
N SER A 787 15.52 -25.73 10.87
CA SER A 787 16.20 -27.01 10.57
C SER A 787 15.28 -28.15 10.11
N TRP A 788 14.00 -28.11 10.48
CA TRP A 788 12.98 -29.07 10.08
C TRP A 788 12.23 -28.65 8.80
N GLY A 789 12.39 -27.41 8.34
CA GLY A 789 11.66 -26.83 7.22
C GLY A 789 12.28 -27.15 5.86
N GLY A 790 11.44 -27.19 4.83
CA GLY A 790 11.87 -27.24 3.43
C GLY A 790 12.65 -25.99 3.01
N GLN A 791 13.16 -25.99 1.77
CA GLN A 791 14.03 -24.92 1.24
C GLN A 791 13.39 -23.53 1.33
N ASP A 792 12.09 -23.44 1.05
CA ASP A 792 11.31 -22.21 0.95
C ASP A 792 10.76 -21.74 2.30
N MET A 793 10.84 -22.58 3.35
CA MET A 793 10.25 -22.27 4.65
C MET A 793 10.99 -21.11 5.30
N GLY A 794 10.26 -20.07 5.71
CA GLY A 794 10.85 -18.83 6.22
C GLY A 794 10.94 -17.69 5.20
N THR A 795 10.63 -17.95 3.93
CA THR A 795 10.40 -16.86 2.97
C THR A 795 9.01 -16.25 3.14
N ASP A 796 8.75 -15.11 2.52
CA ASP A 796 7.44 -14.47 2.42
C ASP A 796 6.54 -15.08 1.32
N GLY A 797 7.07 -16.05 0.57
CA GLY A 797 6.45 -16.68 -0.60
C GLY A 797 6.89 -16.10 -1.95
N GLY A 798 7.67 -15.01 -1.95
CA GLY A 798 8.17 -14.31 -3.12
C GLY A 798 7.08 -13.58 -3.90
N MET A 799 7.50 -12.75 -4.86
CA MET A 799 6.56 -11.93 -5.66
C MET A 799 5.58 -12.75 -6.52
N HIS A 800 5.89 -14.01 -6.77
CA HIS A 800 5.03 -14.94 -7.48
C HIS A 800 3.85 -15.45 -6.63
N ASN A 801 3.90 -15.23 -5.32
CA ASN A 801 2.87 -15.53 -4.33
C ASN A 801 2.42 -14.30 -3.52
N PHE A 802 2.75 -13.10 -4.01
CA PHE A 802 2.30 -11.84 -3.41
C PHE A 802 0.77 -11.70 -3.49
N LEU A 803 0.18 -12.06 -4.64
CA LEU A 803 -1.23 -12.43 -4.68
C LEU A 803 -1.35 -13.79 -3.99
N ARG A 804 -2.18 -13.87 -2.95
CA ARG A 804 -2.38 -15.11 -2.20
C ARG A 804 -3.37 -16.03 -2.93
N TYR A 805 -3.24 -17.33 -2.70
CA TYR A 805 -4.09 -18.36 -3.30
C TYR A 805 -4.47 -19.42 -2.27
N LEU A 806 -5.68 -19.98 -2.41
CA LEU A 806 -6.22 -21.03 -1.53
C LEU A 806 -6.63 -22.30 -2.33
N GLU A 807 -6.34 -22.33 -3.64
CA GLU A 807 -6.82 -23.34 -4.58
C GLU A 807 -5.68 -24.18 -5.16
N SER A 808 -6.02 -25.42 -5.57
CA SER A 808 -5.21 -26.24 -6.45
C SER A 808 -5.32 -25.76 -7.89
N TRP A 809 -4.45 -24.85 -8.30
CA TRP A 809 -4.47 -24.30 -9.66
C TRP A 809 -4.01 -25.31 -10.72
N GLY A 810 -4.95 -25.73 -11.58
CA GLY A 810 -4.67 -26.50 -12.80
C GLY A 810 -4.62 -25.65 -14.09
N GLY A 811 -4.90 -24.34 -13.97
CA GLY A 811 -5.04 -23.40 -15.10
C GLY A 811 -4.06 -22.24 -15.06
N THR A 812 -4.35 -21.24 -15.89
CA THR A 812 -3.54 -20.01 -16.02
C THR A 812 -4.17 -18.86 -15.25
N LEU A 813 -3.40 -18.21 -14.38
CA LEU A 813 -3.76 -16.93 -13.82
C LEU A 813 -3.21 -15.82 -14.73
N ASN A 814 -4.12 -15.12 -15.39
CA ASN A 814 -3.79 -13.98 -16.25
C ASN A 814 -3.91 -12.70 -15.42
N TYR A 815 -2.79 -12.01 -15.22
CA TYR A 815 -2.74 -10.80 -14.42
C TYR A 815 -2.10 -9.65 -15.23
N GLU A 816 -2.82 -8.53 -15.31
CA GLU A 816 -2.31 -7.27 -15.85
C GLU A 816 -2.45 -6.17 -14.81
N GLY A 817 -1.33 -5.62 -14.33
CA GLY A 817 -1.37 -4.60 -13.29
C GLY A 817 -0.02 -4.29 -12.65
N SER A 818 -0.06 -3.74 -11.44
CA SER A 818 1.10 -3.36 -10.63
C SER A 818 1.01 -4.05 -9.27
N LEU A 819 2.10 -4.65 -8.79
CA LEU A 819 2.19 -5.31 -7.48
C LEU A 819 3.08 -4.49 -6.55
N VAL A 820 2.51 -3.97 -5.47
CA VAL A 820 3.18 -3.01 -4.59
C VAL A 820 3.09 -3.48 -3.14
N SER A 821 4.21 -3.75 -2.50
CA SER A 821 4.26 -4.04 -1.06
C SER A 821 4.70 -2.79 -0.28
N LEU A 822 3.76 -2.05 0.30
CA LEU A 822 4.08 -0.83 1.06
C LEU A 822 4.42 -1.10 2.52
N TYR A 823 4.02 -2.25 3.06
CA TYR A 823 4.08 -2.57 4.49
C TYR A 823 4.04 -4.09 4.70
N SER A 824 4.23 -4.53 5.94
CA SER A 824 3.92 -5.91 6.36
C SER A 824 2.44 -6.04 6.71
N SER A 825 1.84 -7.20 6.42
CA SER A 825 0.45 -7.49 6.79
C SER A 825 0.32 -7.64 8.31
N GLN A 826 -0.65 -6.97 8.91
CA GLN A 826 -0.91 -6.97 10.35
C GLN A 826 -2.27 -7.59 10.72
N TYR A 827 -3.10 -7.92 9.73
CA TYR A 827 -4.36 -8.66 9.95
C TYR A 827 -4.20 -10.14 9.57
N ALA A 828 -3.70 -10.41 8.37
CA ALA A 828 -3.45 -11.76 7.87
C ALA A 828 -1.97 -12.14 8.05
N THR A 829 -1.62 -12.54 9.28
CA THR A 829 -0.25 -12.77 9.75
C THR A 829 0.28 -14.17 9.42
N GLY A 830 -0.53 -15.05 8.85
CA GLY A 830 -0.14 -16.43 8.53
C GLY A 830 1.08 -16.56 7.61
N VAL A 831 2.11 -17.25 8.10
CA VAL A 831 3.36 -17.51 7.37
C VAL A 831 3.13 -18.25 6.05
N PHE A 832 3.99 -17.98 5.06
CA PHE A 832 4.03 -18.74 3.82
C PHE A 832 4.36 -20.22 4.09
N LYS A 833 3.67 -21.12 3.39
CA LYS A 833 3.80 -22.56 3.51
C LYS A 833 3.25 -23.25 2.26
N CYS A 834 3.87 -24.36 1.88
CA CYS A 834 3.64 -25.11 0.64
C CYS A 834 4.10 -26.56 0.86
N CYS A 835 3.62 -27.59 0.16
CA CYS A 835 2.67 -27.62 -0.97
C CYS A 835 1.65 -28.78 -0.86
N THR A 836 1.20 -29.07 0.35
CA THR A 836 0.36 -30.23 0.70
C THR A 836 -1.07 -29.79 0.90
N THR A 837 -1.29 -28.81 1.76
CA THR A 837 -2.61 -28.36 2.19
C THR A 837 -2.91 -26.92 1.85
N VAL A 838 -1.90 -26.08 1.60
CA VAL A 838 -2.10 -24.63 1.45
C VAL A 838 -1.92 -24.12 0.04
N TYR A 839 -0.79 -24.43 -0.59
CA TYR A 839 -0.39 -23.75 -1.82
C TYR A 839 -0.14 -24.70 -3.01
N SER A 840 -0.76 -24.39 -4.15
CA SER A 840 -0.41 -24.93 -5.46
C SER A 840 -0.26 -23.78 -6.47
N PRO A 841 0.88 -23.65 -7.18
CA PRO A 841 1.11 -22.53 -8.07
C PRO A 841 0.28 -22.63 -9.37
N PRO A 842 -0.34 -21.54 -9.86
CA PRO A 842 -0.89 -21.49 -11.22
C PRO A 842 0.20 -21.38 -12.28
N THR A 843 -0.17 -21.62 -13.54
CA THR A 843 0.60 -21.05 -14.66
C THR A 843 0.41 -19.53 -14.64
N ARG A 844 1.49 -18.76 -14.48
CA ARG A 844 1.41 -17.30 -14.28
C ARG A 844 1.65 -16.56 -15.59
N ALA A 845 0.65 -15.84 -16.07
CA ALA A 845 0.74 -14.92 -17.20
C ALA A 845 0.66 -13.48 -16.69
N TYR A 846 1.76 -13.01 -16.07
CA TYR A 846 1.80 -11.71 -15.37
C TYR A 846 2.44 -10.66 -16.26
N GLN A 847 1.80 -9.52 -16.36
CA GLN A 847 2.33 -8.38 -17.09
C GLN A 847 1.96 -7.06 -16.41
N PHE A 848 2.75 -6.03 -16.70
CA PHE A 848 2.45 -4.69 -16.24
C PHE A 848 1.39 -4.03 -17.12
N ASP A 849 0.44 -3.33 -16.51
CA ASP A 849 -0.49 -2.47 -17.24
C ASP A 849 0.21 -1.18 -17.66
N GLN A 850 0.56 -1.08 -18.94
CA GLN A 850 1.24 0.10 -19.50
C GLN A 850 0.40 1.38 -19.40
N LEU A 851 -0.92 1.27 -19.22
CA LEU A 851 -1.78 2.45 -19.06
C LEU A 851 -1.48 3.21 -17.77
N PHE A 852 -0.91 2.58 -16.74
CA PHE A 852 -0.51 3.27 -15.50
C PHE A 852 0.64 4.27 -15.69
N LEU A 853 1.26 4.33 -16.88
CA LEU A 853 2.20 5.39 -17.24
C LEU A 853 1.51 6.71 -17.65
N GLN A 854 0.19 6.69 -17.79
CA GLN A 854 -0.65 7.82 -18.19
C GLN A 854 -1.51 8.28 -17.01
N PRO A 855 -1.54 9.59 -16.70
CA PRO A 855 -2.17 10.10 -15.48
C PRO A 855 -3.68 9.86 -15.47
N GLN A 856 -4.34 9.93 -16.64
CA GLN A 856 -5.77 9.71 -16.77
C GLN A 856 -6.22 8.27 -16.53
N ASN A 857 -5.30 7.31 -16.56
CA ASN A 857 -5.54 5.88 -16.34
C ASN A 857 -4.98 5.41 -14.99
N LEU A 858 -4.53 6.32 -14.14
CA LEU A 858 -4.19 5.98 -12.76
C LEU A 858 -5.47 5.71 -11.96
N PRO A 859 -5.53 4.60 -11.20
CA PRO A 859 -6.66 4.32 -10.32
C PRO A 859 -6.90 5.46 -9.30
N PRO A 860 -8.16 5.74 -8.92
CA PRO A 860 -8.50 6.70 -7.89
C PRO A 860 -7.71 6.49 -6.60
N GLY A 861 -7.22 7.56 -5.96
CA GLY A 861 -6.45 7.45 -4.72
C GLY A 861 -5.06 6.83 -4.84
N THR A 862 -4.49 6.69 -6.05
CA THR A 862 -3.13 6.16 -6.27
C THR A 862 -2.09 6.81 -5.34
N PRO A 863 -1.36 6.04 -4.52
CA PRO A 863 -0.27 6.57 -3.69
C PRO A 863 0.87 7.13 -4.56
N MET A 864 1.48 8.23 -4.10
CA MET A 864 2.57 8.89 -4.80
C MET A 864 3.75 9.15 -3.86
N PHE A 865 4.96 8.85 -4.33
CA PHE A 865 6.20 9.31 -3.70
C PHE A 865 6.45 10.77 -4.07
N GLN A 866 7.29 11.43 -3.29
CA GLN A 866 7.73 12.79 -3.57
C GLN A 866 9.24 12.82 -3.74
N ASP A 867 9.69 13.63 -4.69
CA ASP A 867 11.09 13.94 -4.91
C ASP A 867 11.26 15.42 -5.26
N VAL A 868 12.43 15.99 -4.96
CA VAL A 868 12.80 17.36 -5.33
C VAL A 868 14.08 17.32 -6.17
N ASP A 869 13.92 17.58 -7.47
CA ASP A 869 15.00 17.56 -8.45
C ASP A 869 15.52 18.96 -8.74
N ASN A 870 16.86 19.09 -8.74
CA ASN A 870 17.54 20.32 -9.14
C ASN A 870 17.79 20.30 -10.66
N LEU A 871 17.21 21.24 -11.40
CA LEU A 871 17.35 21.27 -12.86
C LEU A 871 18.49 22.16 -13.36
N SER A 872 18.65 23.34 -12.77
CA SER A 872 19.65 24.31 -13.22
C SER A 872 20.14 25.18 -12.08
N TYR A 873 21.38 25.64 -12.20
CA TYR A 873 22.02 26.54 -11.27
C TYR A 873 22.76 27.61 -12.07
N HIS A 874 22.44 28.88 -11.83
CA HIS A 874 23.14 29.99 -12.46
C HIS A 874 23.19 31.21 -11.55
N GLN A 875 24.33 31.89 -11.59
CA GLN A 875 24.52 33.19 -10.98
C GLN A 875 23.96 34.27 -11.90
N ASN A 876 23.17 35.19 -11.36
CA ASN A 876 22.68 36.34 -12.10
C ASN A 876 23.64 37.53 -11.89
N PHE A 877 24.23 38.01 -12.99
CA PHE A 877 25.16 39.16 -12.98
C PHE A 877 24.46 40.52 -13.19
N THR A 878 23.13 40.53 -13.24
CA THR A 878 22.37 41.78 -13.39
C THR A 878 22.55 42.63 -12.12
N PRO A 879 23.07 43.87 -12.23
CA PRO A 879 23.19 44.76 -11.07
C PRO A 879 21.81 45.05 -10.49
N GLN A 880 21.66 44.95 -9.16
CA GLN A 880 20.46 45.37 -8.44
C GLN A 880 20.64 46.74 -7.80
#